data_AF-A0A7K6ELW4-F1
#
_entry.id   AF-A0A7K6ELW4-F1
#
_cell.length_a   1.000
_cell.length_b   1.000
_cell.length_c   1.000
_cell.angle_alpha   90.00
_cell.angle_beta   90.00
_cell.angle_gamma   90.00
#
_symmetry.space_group_name_H-M   'P 1'
#
loop_
_entity.id
_entity.type
_entity.pdbx_description
1 polymer ?
#
loop_
_entity_poly.entity_id
_entity_poly.type
_entity_poly.pdbx_seq_one_letter_code
_entity_poly.pdbx_strand_id
1 'polypeptide(L)'
;MALSDSVTTCLSQPVHYVICKLGFEKKDTYDINNILSGNGGICWQAVTEHLCYLESDQSVDYIKSIRSLGPVCESVNLHFKSLTKEQFVIQYASWFHWTNCTEVFLEVFDVLQYTEATEVALGLMKLTSCLERALDDVYLLKGNDCPFLLRDLLASQQLADVFGQAVMNVLRVFIGSPYGLNLRNVLWHGFASPQEIPAKYCAMLLFLTAGLGQLLQTYLLQTKCLLVHRPYVIFVSLEELDIFPLNHETLSIAEELVKLSSFVLKTMLPFWIAALTAFKQSRYADSVILLLPQLEVGLRLLFTTTNKCPNRLLTAESSALYTTFDEMLAKHLDNEEVNQLPVVLEEPAMARDFLWDFLNHQEGPRIRDRLSHGEINLEMFPRDVANQIVGFAITLLCRFSDKDILSLTEHMAIKPLMKCASCYQSRFHPISRLKKQVLECMKSIHLWPELPTVPEEQVSMIKGLEGNDEANTLILMISEIISQLQQYMPQSCCSSDEPVHSVLTERLLMELCATRICTLYSPRPVLEVVAVLRKISTQCHQVSQQVTASAALRYTQWVNKTLRSRQRYNYLRMLNSIKFLSPVLQLILLLITLELISVHSVCKKNPFDYQQYLKFLKSVLQYTENLVTYTSPEKNKWDETMELTNKVLIKIREIIGRKLMLMHLAT
;
A
#
# COMPACT_ATOMS: atom_id res chain seq x y z
N MET A 1 18.52 -28.21 -3.14
CA MET A 1 18.50 -27.54 -4.45
C MET A 1 18.16 -28.52 -5.59
N ALA A 2 17.12 -29.36 -5.45
CA ALA A 2 16.73 -30.34 -6.49
C ALA A 2 15.25 -30.21 -6.93
N LEU A 3 14.54 -29.17 -6.48
CA LEU A 3 13.11 -29.00 -6.73
C LEU A 3 12.79 -28.15 -7.97
N SER A 4 13.62 -27.17 -8.34
CA SER A 4 13.31 -26.24 -9.46
C SER A 4 13.16 -26.94 -10.82
N ASP A 5 13.86 -28.06 -11.01
CA ASP A 5 13.96 -28.73 -12.30
C ASP A 5 12.86 -29.77 -12.56
N SER A 6 12.10 -30.15 -11.53
CA SER A 6 11.03 -31.16 -11.61
C SER A 6 9.62 -30.60 -11.55
N VAL A 7 9.45 -29.32 -11.19
CA VAL A 7 8.13 -28.68 -11.08
C VAL A 7 7.63 -28.28 -12.47
N THR A 8 6.67 -29.04 -12.99
CA THR A 8 6.01 -28.79 -14.28
C THR A 8 4.75 -27.93 -14.16
N THR A 9 4.20 -27.80 -12.96
CA THR A 9 3.00 -27.01 -12.67
C THR A 9 2.98 -26.59 -11.20
N CYS A 10 2.41 -25.41 -10.91
CA CYS A 10 2.08 -24.98 -9.54
C CYS A 10 0.60 -25.20 -9.20
N LEU A 11 -0.19 -25.77 -10.11
CA LEU A 11 -1.57 -26.16 -9.87
C LEU A 11 -1.61 -27.56 -9.27
N SER A 12 -2.46 -27.78 -8.27
CA SER A 12 -2.74 -29.15 -7.83
C SER A 12 -3.45 -29.94 -8.93
N GLN A 13 -3.36 -31.27 -8.89
CA GLN A 13 -3.94 -32.13 -9.93
C GLN A 13 -5.45 -31.87 -10.16
N PRO A 14 -6.30 -31.72 -9.13
CA PRO A 14 -7.71 -31.35 -9.34
C PRO A 14 -7.88 -30.00 -10.03
N VAL A 15 -7.15 -28.96 -9.60
CA VAL A 15 -7.27 -27.61 -10.16
C VAL A 15 -6.77 -27.58 -11.61
N HIS A 16 -5.64 -28.22 -11.88
CA HIS A 16 -5.10 -28.37 -13.23
C HIS A 16 -6.11 -29.09 -14.15
N TYR A 17 -6.76 -30.16 -13.69
CA TYR A 17 -7.79 -30.84 -14.49
C TYR A 17 -8.98 -29.92 -14.78
N VAL A 18 -9.48 -29.21 -13.78
CA VAL A 18 -10.62 -28.29 -13.91
C VAL A 18 -10.34 -27.17 -14.91
N ILE A 19 -9.16 -26.55 -14.85
CA ILE A 19 -8.79 -25.43 -15.73
C ILE A 19 -8.44 -25.93 -17.13
N CYS A 20 -7.53 -26.90 -17.24
CA CYS A 20 -6.90 -27.25 -18.51
C CYS A 20 -7.68 -28.29 -19.32
N LYS A 21 -8.56 -29.09 -18.69
CA LYS A 21 -9.17 -30.27 -19.34
C LYS A 21 -10.70 -30.31 -19.29
N LEU A 22 -11.31 -30.10 -18.12
CA LEU A 22 -12.72 -30.41 -17.84
C LEU A 22 -13.73 -29.79 -18.85
N GLY A 23 -13.53 -28.54 -19.28
CA GLY A 23 -14.39 -27.88 -20.26
C GLY A 23 -14.15 -28.31 -21.71
N PHE A 24 -13.01 -28.93 -22.01
CA PHE A 24 -12.54 -29.16 -23.38
C PHE A 24 -12.31 -30.64 -23.68
N GLU A 25 -12.90 -31.53 -22.88
CA GLU A 25 -12.86 -32.98 -23.07
C GLU A 25 -13.56 -33.40 -24.37
N LYS A 26 -14.63 -32.68 -24.72
CA LYS A 26 -15.34 -32.84 -25.99
C LYS A 26 -14.87 -31.77 -26.97
N LYS A 27 -14.67 -32.16 -28.22
CA LYS A 27 -14.33 -31.23 -29.33
C LYS A 27 -15.58 -30.67 -30.02
N ASP A 28 -16.73 -30.80 -29.38
CA ASP A 28 -18.00 -30.29 -29.91
C ASP A 28 -17.99 -28.76 -29.84
N THR A 29 -18.46 -28.11 -30.89
CA THR A 29 -18.69 -26.66 -30.92
C THR A 29 -20.17 -26.38 -30.77
N TYR A 30 -20.51 -25.34 -29.99
CA TYR A 30 -21.87 -24.83 -29.89
C TYR A 30 -22.14 -23.85 -31.05
N ASP A 31 -23.33 -23.86 -31.66
CA ASP A 31 -23.61 -22.91 -32.75
C ASP A 31 -23.63 -21.48 -32.19
N ILE A 32 -22.74 -20.62 -32.71
CA ILE A 32 -22.63 -19.23 -32.29
C ILE A 32 -23.94 -18.46 -32.51
N ASN A 33 -24.74 -18.84 -33.51
CA ASN A 33 -26.01 -18.18 -33.83
C ASN A 33 -27.08 -18.39 -32.73
N ASN A 34 -26.89 -19.37 -31.85
CA ASN A 34 -27.76 -19.59 -30.70
C ASN A 34 -27.41 -18.66 -29.51
N ILE A 35 -26.15 -18.21 -29.42
CA ILE A 35 -25.68 -17.32 -28.34
C ILE A 35 -25.51 -15.86 -28.77
N LEU A 36 -25.49 -15.59 -30.08
CA LEU A 36 -25.46 -14.26 -30.67
C LEU A 36 -26.67 -14.03 -31.56
N SER A 37 -27.40 -12.97 -31.28
CA SER A 37 -28.48 -12.51 -32.16
C SER A 37 -27.93 -11.73 -33.35
N GLY A 38 -28.71 -11.63 -34.44
CA GLY A 38 -28.27 -11.01 -35.69
C GLY A 38 -27.90 -9.51 -35.61
N ASN A 39 -28.26 -8.82 -34.51
CA ASN A 39 -27.85 -7.45 -34.22
C ASN A 39 -26.63 -7.35 -33.28
N GLY A 40 -25.98 -8.46 -32.96
CA GLY A 40 -24.83 -8.54 -32.06
C GLY A 40 -25.19 -8.58 -30.56
N GLY A 41 -26.46 -8.71 -30.21
CA GLY A 41 -26.90 -8.91 -28.83
C GLY A 41 -26.58 -10.31 -28.32
N ILE A 42 -26.10 -10.41 -27.07
CA ILE A 42 -25.76 -11.68 -26.43
C ILE A 42 -27.03 -12.33 -25.88
N CYS A 43 -27.31 -13.57 -26.29
CA CYS A 43 -28.44 -14.35 -25.79
C CYS A 43 -28.08 -14.99 -24.44
N TRP A 44 -28.31 -14.24 -23.36
CA TRP A 44 -28.03 -14.71 -22.00
C TRP A 44 -28.78 -15.99 -21.63
N GLN A 45 -30.01 -16.18 -22.14
CA GLN A 45 -30.77 -17.40 -21.91
C GLN A 45 -29.98 -18.64 -22.37
N ALA A 46 -29.50 -18.65 -23.63
CA ALA A 46 -28.71 -19.74 -24.18
C ALA A 46 -27.41 -19.99 -23.38
N VAL A 47 -26.73 -18.94 -22.91
CA VAL A 47 -25.54 -19.09 -22.05
C VAL A 47 -25.89 -19.70 -20.69
N THR A 48 -26.96 -19.21 -20.05
CA THR A 48 -27.36 -19.65 -18.71
C THR A 48 -27.99 -21.05 -18.67
N GLU A 49 -28.50 -21.56 -19.79
CA GLU A 49 -28.97 -22.95 -19.94
C GLU A 49 -27.86 -23.99 -19.68
N HIS A 50 -26.59 -23.59 -19.80
CA HIS A 50 -25.45 -24.43 -19.48
C HIS A 50 -25.12 -24.48 -17.97
N LEU A 51 -25.78 -23.68 -17.13
CA LEU A 51 -25.61 -23.76 -15.68
C LEU A 51 -26.34 -24.97 -15.12
N CYS A 52 -25.62 -25.73 -14.31
CA CYS A 52 -26.18 -26.83 -13.55
C CYS A 52 -26.24 -26.44 -12.07
N TYR A 53 -27.31 -26.87 -11.39
CA TYR A 53 -27.51 -26.63 -9.97
C TYR A 53 -27.56 -27.95 -9.21
N LEU A 54 -27.08 -27.96 -7.97
CA LEU A 54 -27.18 -29.11 -7.08
C LEU A 54 -28.64 -29.27 -6.63
N GLU A 55 -29.12 -30.52 -6.64
CA GLU A 55 -30.49 -30.85 -6.24
C GLU A 55 -30.78 -30.53 -4.77
N SER A 56 -29.74 -30.54 -3.92
CA SER A 56 -29.86 -30.37 -2.48
C SER A 56 -30.22 -28.94 -2.05
N ASP A 57 -29.49 -27.95 -2.56
CA ASP A 57 -29.53 -26.58 -2.05
C ASP A 57 -29.64 -25.52 -3.16
N GLN A 58 -29.85 -25.94 -4.41
CA GLN A 58 -29.89 -25.05 -5.59
C GLN A 58 -28.62 -24.19 -5.74
N SER A 59 -27.49 -24.60 -5.13
CA SER A 59 -26.19 -23.98 -5.39
C SER A 59 -25.64 -24.44 -6.74
N VAL A 60 -24.71 -23.67 -7.30
CA VAL A 60 -24.13 -23.97 -8.62
C VAL A 60 -23.28 -25.25 -8.55
N ASP A 61 -23.61 -26.24 -9.38
CA ASP A 61 -22.75 -27.40 -9.63
C ASP A 61 -21.63 -26.96 -10.59
N TYR A 62 -20.53 -26.49 -10.01
CA TYR A 62 -19.41 -25.92 -10.77
C TYR A 62 -18.81 -26.91 -11.77
N ILE A 63 -18.68 -28.19 -11.42
CA ILE A 63 -18.05 -29.18 -12.29
C ILE A 63 -18.91 -29.45 -13.53
N LYS A 64 -20.21 -29.67 -13.35
CA LYS A 64 -21.11 -29.86 -14.50
C LYS A 64 -21.24 -28.59 -15.33
N SER A 65 -21.31 -27.42 -14.67
CA SER A 65 -21.40 -26.13 -15.35
C SER A 65 -20.16 -25.84 -16.20
N ILE A 66 -18.95 -26.08 -15.68
CA ILE A 66 -17.69 -25.90 -16.45
C ILE A 66 -17.67 -26.83 -17.66
N ARG A 67 -18.03 -28.10 -17.49
CA ARG A 67 -18.09 -29.07 -18.59
C ARG A 67 -19.09 -28.65 -19.66
N SER A 68 -20.22 -28.07 -19.27
CA SER A 68 -21.27 -27.62 -20.18
C SER A 68 -20.93 -26.29 -20.89
N LEU A 69 -20.28 -25.35 -20.19
CA LEU A 69 -19.88 -24.05 -20.72
C LEU A 69 -18.64 -24.12 -21.63
N GLY A 70 -17.82 -25.16 -21.52
CA GLY A 70 -16.58 -25.29 -22.29
C GLY A 70 -16.76 -25.23 -23.83
N PRO A 71 -17.71 -25.96 -24.42
CA PRO A 71 -18.06 -25.82 -25.85
C PRO A 71 -18.50 -24.40 -26.24
N VAL A 72 -19.18 -23.68 -25.34
CA VAL A 72 -19.58 -22.28 -25.57
C VAL A 72 -18.35 -21.37 -25.61
N CYS A 73 -17.39 -21.58 -24.69
CA CYS A 73 -16.12 -20.84 -24.68
C CYS A 73 -15.33 -21.06 -25.99
N GLU A 74 -15.34 -22.29 -26.52
CA GLU A 74 -14.70 -22.58 -27.80
C GLU A 74 -15.35 -21.82 -28.96
N SER A 75 -16.68 -21.83 -29.03
CA SER A 75 -17.42 -21.14 -30.09
C SER A 75 -17.21 -19.63 -30.05
N VAL A 76 -17.21 -19.01 -28.87
CA VAL A 76 -16.92 -17.59 -28.70
C VAL A 76 -15.50 -17.26 -29.15
N ASN A 77 -14.52 -18.09 -28.79
CA ASN A 77 -13.14 -17.91 -29.22
C ASN A 77 -12.98 -18.02 -30.74
N LEU A 78 -13.62 -18.99 -31.38
CA LEU A 78 -13.64 -19.13 -32.84
C LEU A 78 -14.32 -17.93 -33.52
N HIS A 79 -15.42 -17.43 -32.95
CA HIS A 79 -16.11 -16.24 -33.43
C HIS A 79 -15.18 -15.02 -33.38
N PHE A 80 -14.53 -14.75 -32.24
CA PHE A 80 -13.59 -13.63 -32.14
C PHE A 80 -12.40 -13.76 -33.08
N LYS A 81 -11.88 -14.97 -33.33
CA LYS A 81 -10.82 -15.19 -34.34
C LYS A 81 -11.29 -14.97 -35.77
N SER A 82 -12.60 -15.03 -36.04
CA SER A 82 -13.16 -14.78 -37.37
C SER A 82 -13.35 -13.28 -37.67
N LEU A 83 -13.34 -12.43 -36.65
CA LEU A 83 -13.58 -10.99 -36.78
C LEU A 83 -12.28 -10.23 -37.02
N THR A 84 -12.34 -9.18 -37.86
CA THR A 84 -11.30 -8.15 -37.87
C THR A 84 -11.46 -7.20 -36.69
N LYS A 85 -10.42 -6.42 -36.39
CA LYS A 85 -10.45 -5.40 -35.33
C LYS A 85 -11.57 -4.38 -35.57
N GLU A 86 -11.77 -3.93 -36.81
CA GLU A 86 -12.81 -2.97 -37.17
C GLU A 86 -14.20 -3.55 -36.92
N GLN A 87 -14.42 -4.81 -37.33
CA GLN A 87 -15.70 -5.51 -37.10
C GLN A 87 -15.98 -5.66 -35.61
N PHE A 88 -14.97 -6.05 -34.83
CA PHE A 88 -15.10 -6.16 -33.38
C PHE A 88 -15.41 -4.82 -32.72
N VAL A 89 -14.71 -3.75 -33.10
CA VAL A 89 -14.95 -2.40 -32.56
C VAL A 89 -16.37 -1.94 -32.87
N ILE A 90 -16.83 -2.08 -34.12
CA ILE A 90 -18.18 -1.70 -34.52
C ILE A 90 -19.24 -2.46 -33.71
N GLN A 91 -19.02 -3.76 -33.48
CA GLN A 91 -19.99 -4.61 -32.81
C GLN A 91 -19.97 -4.49 -31.28
N TYR A 92 -18.80 -4.34 -30.66
CA TYR A 92 -18.61 -4.52 -29.22
C TYR A 92 -18.11 -3.29 -28.45
N ALA A 93 -17.43 -2.32 -29.07
CA ALA A 93 -16.75 -1.24 -28.33
C ALA A 93 -17.70 -0.44 -27.42
N SER A 94 -18.89 -0.12 -27.92
CA SER A 94 -19.91 0.62 -27.16
C SER A 94 -20.37 -0.11 -25.90
N TRP A 95 -20.32 -1.45 -25.90
CA TRP A 95 -20.70 -2.30 -24.78
C TRP A 95 -19.65 -2.39 -23.68
N PHE A 96 -18.48 -1.79 -23.86
CA PHE A 96 -17.44 -1.67 -22.84
C PHE A 96 -17.37 -0.29 -22.19
N HIS A 97 -18.17 0.70 -22.62
CA HIS A 97 -18.10 2.06 -22.04
C HIS A 97 -18.45 2.10 -20.55
N TRP A 98 -19.31 1.19 -20.09
CA TRP A 98 -19.71 1.10 -18.69
C TRP A 98 -18.58 0.70 -17.75
N THR A 99 -17.43 0.25 -18.25
CA THR A 99 -16.28 -0.12 -17.40
C THR A 99 -15.32 1.04 -17.17
N ASN A 100 -15.48 2.15 -17.90
CA ASN A 100 -14.55 3.29 -17.91
C ASN A 100 -13.08 2.90 -18.24
N CYS A 101 -12.88 1.78 -18.94
CA CYS A 101 -11.58 1.29 -19.39
C CYS A 101 -11.69 0.50 -20.71
N THR A 102 -12.50 1.01 -21.65
CA THR A 102 -12.79 0.39 -22.96
C THR A 102 -11.53 -0.05 -23.72
N GLU A 103 -10.47 0.76 -23.70
CA GLU A 103 -9.22 0.46 -24.40
C GLU A 103 -8.57 -0.85 -23.96
N VAL A 104 -8.65 -1.20 -22.67
CA VAL A 104 -8.15 -2.47 -22.13
C VAL A 104 -8.85 -3.66 -22.77
N PHE A 105 -10.17 -3.57 -22.98
CA PHE A 105 -10.94 -4.66 -23.60
C PHE A 105 -10.64 -4.80 -25.10
N LEU A 106 -10.37 -3.69 -25.79
CA LEU A 106 -9.95 -3.70 -27.19
C LEU A 106 -8.55 -4.27 -27.36
N GLU A 107 -7.61 -3.93 -26.48
CA GLU A 107 -6.25 -4.50 -26.45
C GLU A 107 -6.30 -6.03 -26.26
N VAL A 108 -7.17 -6.51 -25.36
CA VAL A 108 -7.32 -7.95 -25.12
C VAL A 108 -7.85 -8.68 -26.35
N PHE A 109 -8.73 -8.05 -27.15
CA PHE A 109 -9.15 -8.63 -28.42
C PHE A 109 -7.96 -8.82 -29.38
N ASP A 110 -7.05 -7.84 -29.47
CA ASP A 110 -5.85 -7.95 -30.31
C ASP A 110 -4.98 -9.14 -29.87
N VAL A 111 -4.78 -9.32 -28.56
CA VAL A 111 -4.03 -10.46 -27.99
C VAL A 111 -4.62 -11.82 -28.38
N LEU A 112 -5.95 -11.93 -28.41
CA LEU A 112 -6.65 -13.18 -28.77
C LEU A 112 -6.40 -13.60 -30.22
N GLN A 113 -6.01 -12.67 -31.11
CA GLN A 113 -5.68 -12.98 -32.51
C GLN A 113 -4.36 -13.74 -32.62
N TYR A 114 -3.35 -13.33 -31.86
CA TYR A 114 -1.99 -13.90 -31.93
C TYR A 114 -1.79 -15.08 -30.97
N THR A 115 -2.63 -15.20 -29.93
CA THR A 115 -2.64 -16.30 -28.96
C THR A 115 -1.29 -16.51 -28.25
N GLU A 116 -0.53 -15.44 -27.99
CA GLU A 116 0.67 -15.53 -27.16
C GLU A 116 0.29 -15.80 -25.70
N ALA A 117 0.81 -16.89 -25.13
CA ALA A 117 0.34 -17.44 -23.85
C ALA A 117 0.48 -16.46 -22.66
N THR A 118 1.59 -15.72 -22.60
CA THR A 118 1.87 -14.70 -21.58
C THR A 118 0.92 -13.52 -21.68
N GLU A 119 0.68 -13.02 -22.89
CA GLU A 119 -0.23 -11.90 -23.17
C GLU A 119 -1.68 -12.30 -22.90
N VAL A 120 -2.10 -13.56 -23.19
CA VAL A 120 -3.43 -14.06 -22.82
C VAL A 120 -3.66 -14.01 -21.30
N ALA A 121 -2.68 -14.44 -20.52
CA ALA A 121 -2.74 -14.38 -19.06
C ALA A 121 -2.73 -12.93 -18.54
N LEU A 122 -1.89 -12.06 -19.10
CA LEU A 122 -1.89 -10.62 -18.81
C LEU A 122 -3.26 -10.00 -19.11
N GLY A 123 -3.81 -10.27 -20.29
CA GLY A 123 -5.13 -9.83 -20.70
C GLY A 123 -6.20 -10.28 -19.71
N LEU A 124 -6.16 -11.52 -19.23
CA LEU A 124 -7.10 -12.03 -18.24
C LEU A 124 -6.96 -11.33 -16.88
N MET A 125 -5.74 -11.05 -16.41
CA MET A 125 -5.51 -10.29 -15.18
C MET A 125 -6.04 -8.85 -15.29
N LYS A 126 -5.84 -8.19 -16.44
CA LYS A 126 -6.38 -6.86 -16.74
C LYS A 126 -7.91 -6.87 -16.79
N LEU A 127 -8.50 -7.78 -17.58
CA LEU A 127 -9.95 -7.96 -17.70
C LEU A 127 -10.62 -8.17 -16.35
N THR A 128 -10.09 -9.08 -15.53
CA THR A 128 -10.70 -9.41 -14.23
C THR A 128 -10.64 -8.23 -13.26
N SER A 129 -9.54 -7.48 -13.23
CA SER A 129 -9.39 -6.29 -12.38
C SER A 129 -10.31 -5.14 -12.81
N CYS A 130 -10.38 -4.88 -14.11
CA CYS A 130 -11.28 -3.88 -14.70
C CYS A 130 -12.76 -4.24 -14.49
N LEU A 131 -13.11 -5.51 -14.68
CA LEU A 131 -14.46 -6.00 -14.47
C LEU A 131 -14.87 -5.93 -12.99
N GLU A 132 -13.99 -6.33 -12.07
CA GLU A 132 -14.23 -6.22 -10.62
C GLU A 132 -14.55 -4.78 -10.21
N ARG A 133 -13.72 -3.81 -10.64
CA ARG A 133 -13.97 -2.38 -10.40
C ARG A 133 -15.29 -1.90 -10.98
N ALA A 134 -15.62 -2.31 -12.21
CA ALA A 134 -16.83 -1.88 -12.89
C ALA A 134 -18.09 -2.48 -12.22
N LEU A 135 -18.02 -3.73 -11.75
CA LEU A 135 -19.10 -4.36 -11.00
C LEU A 135 -19.35 -3.68 -9.66
N ASP A 136 -18.31 -3.25 -8.96
CA ASP A 136 -18.46 -2.43 -7.76
C ASP A 136 -19.19 -1.10 -8.05
N ASP A 137 -18.85 -0.41 -9.15
CA ASP A 137 -19.55 0.83 -9.53
C ASP A 137 -21.05 0.58 -9.76
N VAL A 138 -21.39 -0.58 -10.35
CA VAL A 138 -22.79 -1.02 -10.52
C VAL A 138 -23.42 -1.39 -9.19
N TYR A 139 -22.69 -2.06 -8.28
CA TYR A 139 -23.18 -2.41 -6.96
C TYR A 139 -23.62 -1.17 -6.17
N LEU A 140 -22.87 -0.07 -6.29
CA LEU A 140 -23.16 1.22 -5.63
C LEU A 140 -24.41 1.94 -6.16
N LEU A 141 -25.04 1.45 -7.24
CA LEU A 141 -26.38 1.92 -7.63
C LEU A 141 -27.43 1.55 -6.59
N LYS A 142 -27.20 0.50 -5.79
CA LYS A 142 -28.12 -0.02 -4.78
C LYS A 142 -27.52 -0.19 -3.38
N GLY A 143 -26.22 -0.46 -3.29
CA GLY A 143 -25.51 -0.67 -2.03
C GLY A 143 -24.86 0.61 -1.51
N ASN A 144 -24.50 0.60 -0.22
CA ASN A 144 -23.77 1.70 0.41
C ASN A 144 -22.24 1.43 0.46
N ASP A 145 -21.85 0.19 0.80
CA ASP A 145 -20.45 -0.23 0.89
C ASP A 145 -20.22 -1.51 0.09
N CYS A 146 -19.21 -1.50 -0.79
CA CYS A 146 -18.83 -2.65 -1.61
C CYS A 146 -18.26 -3.79 -0.74
N PRO A 147 -18.61 -5.06 -1.02
CA PRO A 147 -17.95 -6.21 -0.41
C PRO A 147 -16.45 -6.21 -0.72
N PHE A 148 -15.63 -6.59 0.27
CA PHE A 148 -14.17 -6.63 0.10
C PHE A 148 -13.70 -7.76 -0.83
N LEU A 149 -14.42 -8.89 -0.87
CA LEU A 149 -14.06 -10.05 -1.67
C LEU A 149 -14.90 -10.11 -2.95
N LEU A 150 -14.25 -10.28 -4.10
CA LEU A 150 -14.92 -10.46 -5.41
C LEU A 150 -15.99 -11.56 -5.38
N ARG A 151 -15.73 -12.68 -4.69
CA ARG A 151 -16.70 -13.76 -4.53
C ARG A 151 -18.01 -13.29 -3.91
N ASP A 152 -17.90 -12.43 -2.90
CA ASP A 152 -19.04 -11.94 -2.14
C ASP A 152 -19.76 -10.82 -2.93
N LEU A 153 -19.01 -10.01 -3.69
CA LEU A 153 -19.56 -9.08 -4.69
C LEU A 153 -20.40 -9.84 -5.74
N LEU A 154 -19.87 -10.90 -6.33
CA LEU A 154 -20.57 -11.71 -7.34
C LEU A 154 -21.76 -12.50 -6.78
N ALA A 155 -21.79 -12.75 -5.47
CA ALA A 155 -22.92 -13.39 -4.78
C ALA A 155 -23.97 -12.38 -4.27
N SER A 156 -23.75 -11.08 -4.48
CA SER A 156 -24.61 -10.03 -3.94
C SER A 156 -25.96 -9.95 -4.66
N GLN A 157 -27.02 -9.70 -3.89
CA GLN A 157 -28.36 -9.50 -4.42
C GLN A 157 -28.44 -8.21 -5.26
N GLN A 158 -27.63 -7.20 -4.91
CA GLN A 158 -27.58 -5.91 -5.60
C GLN A 158 -27.20 -6.08 -7.07
N LEU A 159 -26.18 -6.90 -7.37
CA LEU A 159 -25.81 -7.21 -8.75
C LEU A 159 -26.80 -8.18 -9.41
N ALA A 160 -27.31 -9.15 -8.65
CA ALA A 160 -28.31 -10.08 -9.16
C ALA A 160 -29.61 -9.38 -9.60
N ASP A 161 -30.00 -8.29 -8.94
CA ASP A 161 -31.17 -7.50 -9.35
C ASP A 161 -30.94 -6.71 -10.64
N VAL A 162 -29.69 -6.37 -10.96
CA VAL A 162 -29.32 -5.60 -12.18
C VAL A 162 -29.11 -6.54 -13.36
N PHE A 163 -28.32 -7.58 -13.17
CA PHE A 163 -27.89 -8.49 -14.24
C PHE A 163 -28.66 -9.81 -14.30
N GLY A 164 -29.35 -10.18 -13.22
CA GLY A 164 -29.99 -11.48 -13.06
C GLY A 164 -29.11 -12.50 -12.35
N GLN A 165 -29.72 -13.31 -11.48
CA GLN A 165 -29.00 -14.30 -10.66
C GLN A 165 -28.25 -15.34 -11.51
N ALA A 166 -28.84 -15.82 -12.59
CA ALA A 166 -28.21 -16.80 -13.48
C ALA A 166 -26.97 -16.23 -14.17
N VAL A 167 -27.02 -14.96 -14.61
CA VAL A 167 -25.87 -14.27 -15.21
C VAL A 167 -24.72 -14.14 -14.21
N MET A 168 -25.02 -13.74 -12.97
CA MET A 168 -24.02 -13.68 -11.91
C MET A 168 -23.44 -15.07 -11.58
N ASN A 169 -24.26 -16.11 -11.65
CA ASN A 169 -23.80 -17.50 -11.46
C ASN A 169 -22.83 -17.93 -12.58
N VAL A 170 -23.01 -17.48 -13.83
CA VAL A 170 -22.01 -17.70 -14.90
C VAL A 170 -20.67 -17.07 -14.50
N LEU A 171 -20.65 -15.80 -14.09
CA LEU A 171 -19.41 -15.14 -13.67
C LEU A 171 -18.74 -15.86 -12.48
N ARG A 172 -19.53 -16.35 -11.52
CA ARG A 172 -19.02 -17.12 -10.36
C ARG A 172 -18.30 -18.40 -10.78
N VAL A 173 -18.66 -19.02 -11.91
CA VAL A 173 -17.97 -20.20 -12.46
C VAL A 173 -16.56 -19.84 -12.92
N PHE A 174 -16.36 -18.65 -13.52
CA PHE A 174 -15.07 -18.26 -14.09
C PHE A 174 -14.12 -17.60 -13.07
N ILE A 175 -14.60 -16.64 -12.28
CA ILE A 175 -13.71 -15.70 -11.55
C ILE A 175 -14.01 -15.55 -10.05
N GLY A 176 -15.10 -16.15 -9.55
CA GLY A 176 -15.56 -15.91 -8.18
C GLY A 176 -15.22 -17.01 -7.18
N SER A 177 -15.67 -18.24 -7.44
CA SER A 177 -15.64 -19.31 -6.45
C SER A 177 -14.36 -20.16 -6.55
N PRO A 178 -13.74 -20.55 -5.43
CA PRO A 178 -12.64 -21.52 -5.45
C PRO A 178 -13.09 -22.92 -5.88
N TYR A 179 -14.40 -23.20 -5.87
CA TYR A 179 -14.96 -24.43 -6.43
C TYR A 179 -15.18 -24.35 -7.96
N GLY A 180 -15.09 -23.15 -8.54
CA GLY A 180 -15.10 -22.91 -9.99
C GLY A 180 -13.68 -22.87 -10.57
N LEU A 181 -13.52 -22.19 -11.71
CA LEU A 181 -12.21 -22.00 -12.34
C LEU A 181 -11.30 -21.05 -11.55
N ASN A 182 -11.89 -20.09 -10.82
CA ASN A 182 -11.19 -19.10 -9.99
C ASN A 182 -10.02 -18.39 -10.71
N LEU A 183 -10.18 -18.10 -12.01
CA LEU A 183 -9.10 -17.66 -12.89
C LEU A 183 -8.39 -16.41 -12.38
N ARG A 184 -9.14 -15.47 -11.78
CA ARG A 184 -8.63 -14.26 -11.15
C ARG A 184 -7.55 -14.60 -10.11
N ASN A 185 -7.89 -15.40 -9.11
CA ASN A 185 -6.96 -15.69 -8.02
C ASN A 185 -5.82 -16.62 -8.45
N VAL A 186 -6.10 -17.59 -9.32
CA VAL A 186 -5.08 -18.50 -9.85
C VAL A 186 -3.97 -17.73 -10.57
N LEU A 187 -4.32 -16.72 -11.37
CA LEU A 187 -3.34 -15.88 -12.07
C LEU A 187 -2.67 -14.84 -11.16
N TRP A 188 -3.44 -14.07 -10.40
CA TRP A 188 -2.89 -13.00 -9.55
C TRP A 188 -1.97 -13.50 -8.43
N HIS A 189 -2.06 -14.79 -8.07
CA HIS A 189 -1.15 -15.46 -7.14
C HIS A 189 -0.08 -16.32 -7.83
N GLY A 190 -0.03 -16.32 -9.17
CA GLY A 190 1.03 -16.96 -9.95
C GLY A 190 1.00 -18.49 -9.93
N PHE A 191 -0.15 -19.12 -9.74
CA PHE A 191 -0.23 -20.59 -9.75
C PHE A 191 -0.22 -21.17 -11.16
N ALA A 192 -0.74 -20.45 -12.15
CA ALA A 192 -0.77 -20.91 -13.54
C ALA A 192 0.44 -20.40 -14.32
N SER A 193 1.13 -21.32 -14.99
CA SER A 193 2.14 -21.03 -16.01
C SER A 193 1.48 -20.58 -17.33
N PRO A 194 2.23 -19.93 -18.24
CA PRO A 194 1.65 -19.31 -19.43
C PRO A 194 0.77 -20.26 -20.26
N GLN A 195 1.18 -21.53 -20.42
CA GLN A 195 0.50 -22.50 -21.27
C GLN A 195 -0.71 -23.16 -20.60
N GLU A 196 -0.92 -22.95 -19.31
CA GLU A 196 -2.00 -23.61 -18.54
C GLU A 196 -3.34 -22.89 -18.61
N ILE A 197 -3.38 -21.64 -19.10
CA ILE A 197 -4.62 -20.88 -19.24
C ILE A 197 -5.10 -20.89 -20.71
N PRO A 198 -6.20 -21.59 -21.02
CA PRO A 198 -6.78 -21.57 -22.35
C PRO A 198 -7.28 -20.16 -22.73
N ALA A 199 -6.87 -19.65 -23.89
CA ALA A 199 -7.32 -18.36 -24.44
C ALA A 199 -8.86 -18.26 -24.57
N LYS A 200 -9.53 -19.40 -24.68
CA LYS A 200 -11.00 -19.53 -24.74
C LYS A 200 -11.69 -18.90 -23.54
N TYR A 201 -11.09 -18.99 -22.34
CA TYR A 201 -11.65 -18.34 -21.15
C TYR A 201 -11.51 -16.82 -21.19
N CYS A 202 -10.43 -16.31 -21.78
CA CYS A 202 -10.22 -14.88 -21.98
C CYS A 202 -11.22 -14.32 -23.00
N ALA A 203 -11.41 -15.00 -24.13
CA ALA A 203 -12.45 -14.69 -25.10
C ALA A 203 -13.86 -14.70 -24.46
N MET A 204 -14.16 -15.71 -23.65
CA MET A 204 -15.44 -15.81 -22.97
C MET A 204 -15.66 -14.66 -21.96
N LEU A 205 -14.68 -14.28 -21.15
CA LEU A 205 -14.84 -13.14 -20.23
C LEU A 205 -14.99 -11.81 -20.97
N LEU A 206 -14.26 -11.61 -22.07
CA LEU A 206 -14.43 -10.42 -22.92
C LEU A 206 -15.86 -10.36 -23.49
N PHE A 207 -16.38 -11.48 -23.99
CA PHE A 207 -17.75 -11.61 -24.48
C PHE A 207 -18.79 -11.34 -23.39
N LEU A 208 -18.66 -11.99 -22.23
CA LEU A 208 -19.57 -11.80 -21.09
C LEU A 208 -19.58 -10.34 -20.63
N THR A 209 -18.44 -9.65 -20.63
CA THR A 209 -18.35 -8.24 -20.23
C THR A 209 -19.16 -7.33 -21.14
N ALA A 210 -19.12 -7.56 -22.46
CA ALA A 210 -19.97 -6.83 -23.40
C ALA A 210 -21.46 -7.11 -23.14
N GLY A 211 -21.81 -8.37 -22.86
CA GLY A 211 -23.19 -8.76 -22.53
C GLY A 211 -23.73 -8.11 -21.26
N LEU A 212 -22.86 -7.92 -20.25
CA LEU A 212 -23.22 -7.18 -19.04
C LEU A 212 -23.50 -5.73 -19.37
N GLY A 213 -22.71 -5.11 -20.26
CA GLY A 213 -22.96 -3.76 -20.75
C GLY A 213 -24.33 -3.59 -21.41
N GLN A 214 -24.77 -4.59 -22.19
CA GLN A 214 -26.11 -4.61 -22.82
C GLN A 214 -27.24 -4.68 -21.77
N LEU A 215 -27.09 -5.56 -20.76
CA LEU A 215 -28.05 -5.66 -19.66
C LEU A 215 -28.10 -4.38 -18.81
N LEU A 216 -26.94 -3.83 -18.48
CA LEU A 216 -26.83 -2.62 -17.68
C LEU A 216 -27.45 -1.42 -18.39
N GLN A 217 -27.20 -1.26 -19.70
CA GLN A 217 -27.82 -0.18 -20.47
C GLN A 217 -29.35 -0.28 -20.40
N THR A 218 -29.91 -1.48 -20.55
CA THR A 218 -31.35 -1.71 -20.43
C THR A 218 -31.86 -1.33 -19.04
N TYR A 219 -31.16 -1.76 -17.99
CA TYR A 219 -31.50 -1.46 -16.61
C TYR A 219 -31.48 0.05 -16.31
N LEU A 220 -30.42 0.75 -16.73
CA LEU A 220 -30.28 2.20 -16.53
C LEU A 220 -31.36 3.00 -17.26
N LEU A 221 -31.73 2.59 -18.48
CA LEU A 221 -32.84 3.21 -19.23
C LEU A 221 -34.19 3.02 -18.52
N GLN A 222 -34.45 1.83 -17.98
CA GLN A 222 -35.70 1.53 -17.27
C GLN A 222 -35.81 2.26 -15.93
N THR A 223 -34.71 2.31 -15.18
CA THR A 223 -34.68 2.90 -13.83
C THR A 223 -34.37 4.40 -13.82
N LYS A 224 -33.87 4.94 -14.93
CA LYS A 224 -33.37 6.32 -15.06
C LYS A 224 -32.23 6.64 -14.08
N CYS A 225 -31.48 5.63 -13.67
CA CYS A 225 -30.28 5.79 -12.85
C CYS A 225 -29.09 6.24 -13.71
N LEU A 226 -28.13 6.94 -13.09
CA LEU A 226 -26.85 7.28 -13.69
C LEU A 226 -25.76 6.42 -13.05
N LEU A 227 -24.94 5.75 -13.88
CA LEU A 227 -23.74 5.07 -13.39
C LEU A 227 -22.65 6.10 -13.11
N VAL A 228 -22.11 6.09 -11.89
CA VAL A 228 -21.02 6.97 -11.47
C VAL A 228 -19.78 6.13 -11.23
N HIS A 229 -18.69 6.48 -11.91
CA HIS A 229 -17.41 5.81 -11.73
C HIS A 229 -16.65 6.37 -10.54
N ARG A 230 -16.15 5.47 -9.68
CA ARG A 230 -15.26 5.87 -8.59
C ARG A 230 -13.97 6.49 -9.18
N PRO A 231 -13.34 7.46 -8.51
CA PRO A 231 -12.05 7.98 -8.93
C PRO A 231 -10.96 6.91 -8.81
N TYR A 232 -9.93 6.98 -9.66
CA TYR A 232 -8.74 6.15 -9.53
C TYR A 232 -7.89 6.59 -8.34
N VAL A 233 -7.20 5.64 -7.72
CA VAL A 233 -6.22 5.90 -6.67
C VAL A 233 -4.96 6.50 -7.30
N ILE A 234 -4.47 7.59 -6.72
CA ILE A 234 -3.23 8.24 -7.13
C ILE A 234 -2.17 7.96 -6.07
N PHE A 235 -0.99 7.55 -6.50
CA PHE A 235 0.16 7.41 -5.60
C PHE A 235 0.64 8.80 -5.16
N VAL A 236 0.47 9.10 -3.88
CA VAL A 236 0.94 10.34 -3.25
C VAL A 236 2.40 10.14 -2.81
N SER A 237 3.19 11.21 -2.84
CA SER A 237 4.60 11.20 -2.39
C SER A 237 5.50 10.24 -3.17
N LEU A 238 5.46 10.28 -4.51
CA LEU A 238 6.33 9.45 -5.38
C LEU A 238 7.83 9.62 -5.06
N GLU A 239 8.26 10.79 -4.58
CA GLU A 239 9.62 11.04 -4.10
C GLU A 239 10.05 10.07 -2.98
N GLU A 240 9.11 9.62 -2.15
CA GLU A 240 9.35 8.62 -1.10
C GLU A 240 9.48 7.20 -1.65
N LEU A 241 9.19 6.98 -2.92
CA LEU A 241 9.31 5.68 -3.57
C LEU A 241 10.64 5.52 -4.30
N ASP A 242 11.43 6.57 -4.55
CA ASP A 242 12.71 6.42 -5.25
C ASP A 242 13.76 5.73 -4.34
N ILE A 243 13.95 4.42 -4.53
CA ILE A 243 14.84 3.57 -3.73
C ILE A 243 15.86 2.87 -4.64
N PHE A 244 15.37 2.25 -5.72
CA PHE A 244 16.13 1.39 -6.61
C PHE A 244 16.43 2.10 -7.93
N PRO A 245 17.68 2.53 -8.16
CA PRO A 245 18.05 3.15 -9.42
C PRO A 245 18.13 2.11 -10.54
N LEU A 246 17.29 2.26 -11.57
CA LEU A 246 17.31 1.40 -12.76
C LEU A 246 17.87 2.13 -13.97
N ASN A 247 18.73 1.43 -14.72
CA ASN A 247 19.20 1.87 -16.03
C ASN A 247 19.06 0.74 -17.07
N HIS A 248 19.29 1.05 -18.35
CA HIS A 248 19.16 0.08 -19.44
C HIS A 248 20.12 -1.11 -19.31
N GLU A 249 21.33 -0.90 -18.79
CA GLU A 249 22.31 -1.95 -18.59
C GLU A 249 21.87 -2.95 -17.51
N THR A 250 21.29 -2.47 -16.41
CA THR A 250 20.68 -3.30 -15.36
C THR A 250 19.59 -4.21 -15.94
N LEU A 251 18.74 -3.68 -16.83
CA LEU A 251 17.67 -4.47 -17.46
C LEU A 251 18.21 -5.55 -18.39
N SER A 252 19.27 -5.28 -19.14
CA SER A 252 19.92 -6.29 -19.99
C SER A 252 20.55 -7.41 -19.16
N ILE A 253 21.17 -7.07 -18.03
CA ILE A 253 21.70 -8.06 -17.09
C ILE A 253 20.57 -8.88 -16.46
N ALA A 254 19.44 -8.25 -16.15
CA ALA A 254 18.27 -8.91 -15.58
C ALA A 254 17.74 -10.05 -16.47
N GLU A 255 17.74 -9.88 -17.80
CA GLU A 255 17.31 -10.92 -18.74
C GLU A 255 18.16 -12.20 -18.67
N GLU A 256 19.46 -12.05 -18.40
CA GLU A 256 20.35 -13.19 -18.17
C GLU A 256 20.18 -13.77 -16.76
N LEU A 257 20.05 -12.92 -15.73
CA LEU A 257 19.82 -13.36 -14.35
C LEU A 257 18.53 -14.19 -14.21
N VAL A 258 17.47 -13.79 -14.90
CA VAL A 258 16.18 -14.49 -14.92
C VAL A 258 16.33 -15.95 -15.39
N LYS A 259 17.24 -16.23 -16.33
CA LYS A 259 17.48 -17.58 -16.86
C LYS A 259 18.31 -18.45 -15.91
N LEU A 260 19.07 -17.83 -15.02
CA LEU A 260 20.10 -18.48 -14.20
C LEU A 260 19.74 -18.56 -12.72
N SER A 261 18.82 -17.71 -12.24
CA SER A 261 18.46 -17.63 -10.82
C SER A 261 17.59 -18.82 -10.38
N SER A 262 17.91 -19.41 -9.23
CA SER A 262 17.10 -20.46 -8.60
C SER A 262 15.75 -19.93 -8.07
N PHE A 263 15.58 -18.61 -8.02
CA PHE A 263 14.33 -17.95 -7.68
C PHE A 263 13.26 -18.10 -8.78
N VAL A 264 13.67 -18.35 -10.03
CA VAL A 264 12.78 -18.43 -11.18
C VAL A 264 12.45 -19.89 -11.48
N LEU A 265 11.17 -20.23 -11.46
CA LEU A 265 10.71 -21.52 -11.99
C LEU A 265 10.79 -21.52 -13.51
N LYS A 266 11.33 -22.60 -14.09
CA LYS A 266 11.52 -22.74 -15.55
C LYS A 266 10.23 -22.56 -16.34
N THR A 267 9.11 -23.07 -15.81
CA THR A 267 7.78 -22.93 -16.42
C THR A 267 7.26 -21.49 -16.41
N MET A 268 7.75 -20.67 -15.49
CA MET A 268 7.35 -19.27 -15.31
C MET A 268 8.30 -18.28 -16.01
N LEU A 269 9.43 -18.76 -16.54
CA LEU A 269 10.42 -17.96 -17.25
C LEU A 269 9.80 -17.00 -18.31
N PRO A 270 8.80 -17.40 -19.12
CA PRO A 270 8.24 -16.49 -20.12
C PRO A 270 7.59 -15.24 -19.51
N PHE A 271 6.97 -15.34 -18.32
CA PHE A 271 6.39 -14.18 -17.65
C PHE A 271 7.44 -13.17 -17.22
N TRP A 272 8.59 -13.63 -16.73
CA TRP A 272 9.69 -12.74 -16.35
C TRP A 272 10.24 -11.96 -17.55
N ILE A 273 10.45 -12.65 -18.68
CA ILE A 273 10.94 -12.00 -19.90
C ILE A 273 9.90 -11.03 -20.46
N ALA A 274 8.62 -11.39 -20.46
CA ALA A 274 7.54 -10.52 -20.87
C ALA A 274 7.45 -9.27 -19.98
N ALA A 275 7.61 -9.42 -18.66
CA ALA A 275 7.61 -8.30 -17.72
C ALA A 275 8.76 -7.30 -17.98
N LEU A 276 9.98 -7.80 -18.22
CA LEU A 276 11.13 -6.94 -18.55
C LEU A 276 10.96 -6.27 -19.92
N THR A 277 10.39 -6.98 -20.89
CA THR A 277 10.10 -6.46 -22.23
C THR A 277 9.05 -5.35 -22.18
N ALA A 278 7.94 -5.57 -21.47
CA ALA A 278 6.91 -4.57 -21.24
C ALA A 278 7.49 -3.29 -20.61
N PHE A 279 8.38 -3.44 -19.63
CA PHE A 279 9.06 -2.31 -19.00
C PHE A 279 9.91 -1.51 -20.01
N LYS A 280 10.72 -2.19 -20.84
CA LYS A 280 11.54 -1.56 -21.89
C LYS A 280 10.67 -0.84 -22.94
N GLN A 281 9.45 -1.32 -23.18
CA GLN A 281 8.45 -0.70 -24.06
C GLN A 281 7.64 0.42 -23.39
N SER A 282 7.97 0.81 -22.16
CA SER A 282 7.22 1.79 -21.35
C SER A 282 5.79 1.36 -20.99
N ARG A 283 5.46 0.06 -21.12
CA ARG A 283 4.23 -0.54 -20.60
C ARG A 283 4.40 -0.90 -19.12
N TYR A 284 4.49 0.12 -18.28
CA TYR A 284 4.87 -0.03 -16.86
C TYR A 284 3.84 -0.82 -16.04
N ALA A 285 2.54 -0.60 -16.26
CA ALA A 285 1.49 -1.38 -15.61
C ALA A 285 1.62 -2.87 -15.95
N ASP A 286 1.68 -3.20 -17.25
CA ASP A 286 1.79 -4.57 -17.74
C ASP A 286 3.02 -5.28 -17.16
N SER A 287 4.16 -4.59 -17.10
CA SER A 287 5.38 -5.09 -16.46
C SER A 287 5.14 -5.50 -15.00
N VAL A 288 4.52 -4.63 -14.21
CA VAL A 288 4.28 -4.88 -12.78
C VAL A 288 3.20 -5.96 -12.58
N ILE A 289 2.15 -5.97 -13.39
CA ILE A 289 1.08 -6.98 -13.36
C ILE A 289 1.65 -8.37 -13.64
N LEU A 290 2.56 -8.49 -14.61
CA LEU A 290 3.25 -9.75 -14.89
C LEU A 290 4.22 -10.14 -13.78
N LEU A 291 4.96 -9.18 -13.22
CA LEU A 291 6.06 -9.43 -12.29
C LEU A 291 5.61 -9.75 -10.85
N LEU A 292 4.56 -9.11 -10.35
CA LEU A 292 4.07 -9.32 -8.97
C LEU A 292 3.72 -10.79 -8.67
N PRO A 293 2.93 -11.50 -9.51
CA PRO A 293 2.70 -12.93 -9.33
C PRO A 293 4.00 -13.75 -9.34
N GLN A 294 5.00 -13.36 -10.14
CA GLN A 294 6.27 -14.08 -10.20
C GLN A 294 7.12 -13.90 -8.94
N LEU A 295 7.08 -12.71 -8.33
CA LEU A 295 7.67 -12.48 -7.01
C LEU A 295 7.03 -13.37 -5.96
N GLU A 296 5.69 -13.53 -6.01
CA GLU A 296 4.97 -14.42 -5.10
C GLU A 296 5.41 -15.88 -5.29
N VAL A 297 5.52 -16.34 -6.55
CA VAL A 297 5.98 -17.69 -6.88
C VAL A 297 7.40 -17.97 -6.41
N GLY A 298 8.34 -17.06 -6.68
CA GLY A 298 9.73 -17.23 -6.26
C GLY A 298 9.85 -17.26 -4.73
N LEU A 299 9.12 -16.39 -4.02
CA LEU A 299 9.05 -16.45 -2.56
C LEU A 299 8.38 -17.73 -2.06
N ARG A 300 7.37 -18.25 -2.75
CA ARG A 300 6.70 -19.52 -2.41
C ARG A 300 7.65 -20.70 -2.54
N LEU A 301 8.48 -20.71 -3.57
CA LEU A 301 9.54 -21.70 -3.74
C LEU A 301 10.54 -21.65 -2.58
N LEU A 302 11.00 -20.46 -2.19
CA LEU A 302 11.89 -20.30 -1.03
C LEU A 302 11.20 -20.71 0.27
N PHE A 303 9.96 -20.29 0.48
CA PHE A 303 9.16 -20.59 1.67
C PHE A 303 9.03 -22.10 1.87
N THR A 304 8.63 -22.83 0.83
CA THR A 304 8.43 -24.28 0.87
C THR A 304 9.74 -25.04 1.06
N THR A 305 10.84 -24.54 0.49
CA THR A 305 12.16 -25.14 0.65
C THR A 305 12.72 -24.91 2.06
N THR A 306 12.62 -23.68 2.56
CA THR A 306 13.21 -23.27 3.86
C THR A 306 12.43 -23.83 5.05
N ASN A 307 11.10 -23.89 4.95
CA ASN A 307 10.23 -24.48 5.98
C ASN A 307 9.95 -25.98 5.74
N LYS A 308 10.58 -26.61 4.73
CA LYS A 308 10.44 -28.05 4.41
C LYS A 308 8.99 -28.51 4.21
N CYS A 309 8.17 -27.69 3.54
CA CYS A 309 6.74 -27.93 3.31
C CYS A 309 6.38 -27.92 1.80
N PRO A 310 6.89 -28.88 0.99
CA PRO A 310 6.75 -28.85 -0.47
C PRO A 310 5.29 -28.86 -0.97
N ASN A 311 4.37 -29.48 -0.22
CA ASN A 311 2.94 -29.53 -0.58
C ASN A 311 2.31 -28.13 -0.65
N ARG A 312 2.87 -27.15 0.06
CA ARG A 312 2.37 -25.77 0.09
C ARG A 312 2.71 -24.96 -1.16
N LEU A 313 3.46 -25.55 -2.09
CA LEU A 313 3.70 -24.97 -3.41
C LEU A 313 2.44 -25.04 -4.30
N LEU A 314 1.58 -26.05 -4.09
CA LEU A 314 0.44 -26.39 -4.94
C LEU A 314 -0.92 -26.00 -4.32
N THR A 315 -0.96 -25.10 -3.34
CA THR A 315 -2.18 -24.77 -2.56
C THR A 315 -3.13 -23.82 -3.29
N ALA A 316 -3.60 -24.19 -4.47
CA ALA A 316 -4.66 -23.46 -5.20
C ALA A 316 -6.07 -24.08 -5.01
N GLU A 317 -6.22 -25.04 -4.09
CA GLU A 317 -7.42 -25.85 -3.90
C GLU A 317 -8.53 -25.14 -3.11
N SER A 318 -9.79 -25.57 -3.29
CA SER A 318 -10.92 -25.05 -2.51
C SER A 318 -10.91 -25.47 -1.03
N SER A 319 -10.19 -26.53 -0.71
CA SER A 319 -10.04 -27.09 0.64
C SER A 319 -8.88 -26.51 1.45
N ALA A 320 -8.04 -25.67 0.85
CA ALA A 320 -6.85 -25.12 1.50
C ALA A 320 -6.71 -23.62 1.20
N LEU A 321 -6.21 -22.87 2.19
CA LEU A 321 -5.85 -21.47 1.98
C LEU A 321 -4.65 -21.36 1.03
N TYR A 322 -4.65 -20.31 0.22
CA TYR A 322 -3.60 -20.07 -0.75
C TYR A 322 -2.34 -19.61 -0.02
N THR A 323 -1.17 -20.16 -0.40
CA THR A 323 0.12 -19.68 0.12
C THR A 323 0.46 -18.34 -0.53
N THR A 324 -0.06 -17.26 0.06
CA THR A 324 0.07 -15.87 -0.40
C THR A 324 1.22 -15.12 0.29
N PHE A 325 1.49 -13.87 -0.11
CA PHE A 325 2.49 -13.01 0.55
C PHE A 325 2.28 -12.92 2.07
N ASP A 326 1.03 -12.78 2.54
CA ASP A 326 0.73 -12.64 3.97
C ASP A 326 1.16 -13.88 4.76
N GLU A 327 0.88 -15.06 4.21
CA GLU A 327 1.19 -16.32 4.85
C GLU A 327 2.70 -16.60 4.81
N MET A 328 3.35 -16.34 3.67
CA MET A 328 4.79 -16.53 3.50
C MET A 328 5.62 -15.60 4.38
N LEU A 329 5.11 -14.40 4.67
CA LEU A 329 5.78 -13.38 5.47
C LEU A 329 5.28 -13.34 6.91
N ALA A 330 4.48 -14.30 7.36
CA ALA A 330 4.05 -14.41 8.75
C ALA A 330 5.21 -14.81 9.67
N LYS A 331 5.13 -14.43 10.95
CA LYS A 331 6.17 -14.75 11.96
C LYS A 331 6.23 -16.24 12.30
N HIS A 332 5.07 -16.87 12.40
CA HIS A 332 4.92 -18.28 12.72
C HIS A 332 4.05 -18.94 11.68
N LEU A 333 4.28 -20.24 11.48
CA LEU A 333 3.44 -21.12 10.70
C LEU A 333 2.19 -21.52 11.50
N ASP A 334 1.24 -22.21 10.87
CA ASP A 334 -0.02 -22.65 11.52
C ASP A 334 0.21 -23.62 12.69
N ASN A 335 1.34 -24.34 12.68
CA ASN A 335 1.77 -25.24 13.74
C ASN A 335 2.58 -24.52 14.85
N GLU A 336 2.55 -23.18 14.88
CA GLU A 336 3.30 -22.30 15.79
C GLU A 336 4.82 -22.33 15.63
N GLU A 337 5.36 -23.11 14.69
CA GLU A 337 6.80 -23.10 14.40
C GLU A 337 7.23 -21.76 13.78
N VAL A 338 8.47 -21.35 14.06
CA VAL A 338 9.02 -20.10 13.53
C VAL A 338 9.23 -20.24 12.02
N ASN A 339 8.63 -19.33 11.26
CA ASN A 339 8.82 -19.26 9.81
C ASN A 339 10.26 -18.85 9.49
N GLN A 340 10.95 -19.67 8.68
CA GLN A 340 12.35 -19.48 8.33
C GLN A 340 12.57 -18.55 7.12
N LEU A 341 11.56 -18.34 6.27
CA LEU A 341 11.69 -17.45 5.12
C LEU A 341 12.08 -16.01 5.52
N PRO A 342 11.44 -15.39 6.54
CA PRO A 342 11.84 -14.08 7.02
C PRO A 342 13.32 -13.96 7.40
N VAL A 343 13.92 -15.03 7.96
CA VAL A 343 15.34 -15.08 8.33
C VAL A 343 16.22 -15.19 7.09
N VAL A 344 15.81 -16.00 6.12
CA VAL A 344 16.52 -16.15 4.83
C VAL A 344 16.49 -14.88 3.99
N LEU A 345 15.52 -14.00 4.20
CA LEU A 345 15.42 -12.67 3.57
C LEU A 345 16.17 -11.56 4.34
N GLU A 346 16.60 -11.82 5.58
CA GLU A 346 17.18 -10.83 6.52
C GLU A 346 18.70 -10.58 6.36
N GLU A 347 19.41 -11.26 5.46
CA GLU A 347 20.83 -10.95 5.23
C GLU A 347 21.16 -10.61 3.77
N PRO A 348 21.10 -9.32 3.36
CA PRO A 348 20.90 -8.14 4.20
C PRO A 348 19.43 -7.79 4.48
N ALA A 349 19.22 -7.11 5.61
CA ALA A 349 18.06 -7.09 6.50
C ALA A 349 16.71 -6.52 6.03
N MET A 350 16.43 -6.48 4.73
CA MET A 350 15.57 -5.41 4.20
C MET A 350 14.60 -5.84 3.09
N ALA A 351 14.75 -7.03 2.50
CA ALA A 351 13.78 -7.52 1.51
C ALA A 351 12.39 -7.72 2.13
N ARG A 352 12.36 -8.10 3.41
CA ARG A 352 11.11 -8.20 4.19
C ARG A 352 10.45 -6.84 4.41
N ASP A 353 11.22 -5.83 4.83
CA ASP A 353 10.70 -4.47 5.04
C ASP A 353 10.11 -3.88 3.76
N PHE A 354 10.79 -4.08 2.62
CA PHE A 354 10.28 -3.60 1.33
C PHE A 354 8.97 -4.29 0.94
N LEU A 355 8.90 -5.62 1.05
CA LEU A 355 7.67 -6.38 0.74
C LEU A 355 6.50 -5.93 1.63
N TRP A 356 6.72 -5.76 2.94
CA TRP A 356 5.68 -5.28 3.86
C TRP A 356 5.23 -3.86 3.52
N ASP A 357 6.16 -2.96 3.22
CA ASP A 357 5.86 -1.58 2.83
C ASP A 357 5.05 -1.51 1.53
N PHE A 358 5.51 -2.17 0.48
CA PHE A 358 4.95 -2.01 -0.86
C PHE A 358 3.68 -2.82 -1.09
N LEU A 359 3.51 -3.94 -0.38
CA LEU A 359 2.41 -4.88 -0.60
C LEU A 359 1.35 -4.84 0.52
N ASN A 360 1.71 -4.59 1.77
CA ASN A 360 0.82 -4.87 2.91
C ASN A 360 0.44 -3.65 3.75
N HIS A 361 1.40 -2.79 4.11
CA HIS A 361 1.15 -1.69 5.04
C HIS A 361 0.01 -0.77 4.56
N GLN A 362 -0.95 -0.50 5.44
CA GLN A 362 -2.17 0.26 5.10
C GLN A 362 -1.88 1.67 4.57
N GLU A 363 -0.88 2.34 5.14
CA GLU A 363 -0.38 3.66 4.71
C GLU A 363 0.67 3.57 3.59
N GLY A 364 1.02 2.35 3.15
CA GLY A 364 1.88 2.06 2.01
C GLY A 364 1.12 2.01 0.69
N PRO A 365 1.83 1.87 -0.44
CA PRO A 365 1.23 1.93 -1.77
C PRO A 365 0.31 0.73 -2.07
N ARG A 366 0.51 -0.42 -1.41
CA ARG A 366 -0.30 -1.66 -1.57
C ARG A 366 -0.52 -2.04 -3.04
N ILE A 367 0.55 -1.98 -3.83
CA ILE A 367 0.49 -1.96 -5.31
C ILE A 367 -0.22 -3.20 -5.86
N ARG A 368 0.02 -4.37 -5.26
CA ARG A 368 -0.63 -5.62 -5.66
C ARG A 368 -2.14 -5.55 -5.51
N ASP A 369 -2.62 -5.11 -4.35
CA ASP A 369 -4.07 -5.03 -4.10
C ASP A 369 -4.71 -4.00 -5.04
N ARG A 370 -4.13 -2.79 -5.11
CA ARG A 370 -4.62 -1.70 -5.95
C ARG A 370 -4.72 -2.10 -7.43
N LEU A 371 -3.72 -2.79 -7.98
CA LEU A 371 -3.74 -3.29 -9.35
C LEU A 371 -4.78 -4.41 -9.54
N SER A 372 -4.81 -5.39 -8.63
CA SER A 372 -5.70 -6.56 -8.74
C SER A 372 -7.19 -6.27 -8.55
N HIS A 373 -7.51 -5.10 -7.96
CA HIS A 373 -8.88 -4.57 -7.84
C HIS A 373 -9.19 -3.47 -8.88
N GLY A 374 -8.27 -3.24 -9.83
CA GLY A 374 -8.45 -2.25 -10.90
C GLY A 374 -8.45 -0.79 -10.44
N GLU A 375 -7.99 -0.51 -9.21
CA GLU A 375 -8.11 0.82 -8.58
C GLU A 375 -7.17 1.87 -9.16
N ILE A 376 -6.23 1.49 -10.02
CA ILE A 376 -5.26 2.37 -10.67
C ILE A 376 -5.52 2.41 -12.17
N ASN A 377 -5.39 3.58 -12.76
CA ASN A 377 -5.38 3.71 -14.21
C ASN A 377 -4.09 3.11 -14.79
N LEU A 378 -4.23 2.07 -15.61
CA LEU A 378 -3.12 1.33 -16.21
C LEU A 378 -2.31 2.17 -17.21
N GLU A 379 -2.96 3.08 -17.95
CA GLU A 379 -2.30 3.94 -18.94
C GLU A 379 -1.41 5.00 -18.27
N MET A 380 -1.83 5.49 -17.10
CA MET A 380 -1.12 6.51 -16.33
C MET A 380 -0.29 5.91 -15.18
N PHE A 381 0.07 4.63 -15.27
CA PHE A 381 0.81 3.97 -14.19
C PHE A 381 2.22 4.56 -14.04
N PRO A 382 2.62 5.05 -12.84
CA PRO A 382 3.88 5.76 -12.70
C PRO A 382 5.10 4.87 -12.94
N ARG A 383 6.02 5.34 -13.78
CA ARG A 383 7.33 4.71 -14.01
C ARG A 383 8.07 4.48 -12.70
N ASP A 384 8.05 5.45 -11.78
CA ASP A 384 8.80 5.37 -10.53
C ASP A 384 8.38 4.18 -9.67
N VAL A 385 7.09 3.86 -9.65
CA VAL A 385 6.54 2.69 -8.95
C VAL A 385 7.03 1.40 -9.61
N ALA A 386 6.94 1.31 -10.95
CA ALA A 386 7.43 0.16 -11.68
C ALA A 386 8.94 -0.04 -11.50
N ASN A 387 9.72 1.06 -11.45
CA ASN A 387 11.16 1.01 -11.22
C ASN A 387 11.48 0.29 -9.89
N GLN A 388 10.71 0.56 -8.83
CA GLN A 388 10.94 -0.06 -7.53
C GLN A 388 10.69 -1.56 -7.56
N ILE A 389 9.59 -2.00 -8.18
CA ILE A 389 9.24 -3.42 -8.24
C ILE A 389 10.25 -4.18 -9.09
N VAL A 390 10.64 -3.63 -10.25
CA VAL A 390 11.65 -4.26 -11.12
C VAL A 390 13.03 -4.28 -10.45
N GLY A 391 13.46 -3.17 -9.84
CA GLY A 391 14.75 -3.11 -9.13
C GLY A 391 14.82 -4.05 -7.94
N PHE A 392 13.72 -4.16 -7.19
CA PHE A 392 13.60 -5.14 -6.11
C PHE A 392 13.62 -6.58 -6.64
N ALA A 393 12.93 -6.87 -7.74
CA ALA A 393 12.95 -8.19 -8.37
C ALA A 393 14.35 -8.59 -8.81
N ILE A 394 15.10 -7.67 -9.44
CA ILE A 394 16.51 -7.89 -9.83
C ILE A 394 17.37 -8.20 -8.61
N THR A 395 17.15 -7.49 -7.49
CA THR A 395 17.87 -7.75 -6.23
C THR A 395 17.63 -9.18 -5.74
N LEU A 396 16.39 -9.67 -5.78
CA LEU A 396 16.07 -11.04 -5.41
C LEU A 396 16.70 -12.06 -6.36
N LEU A 397 16.64 -11.80 -7.67
CA LEU A 397 17.29 -12.64 -8.67
C LEU A 397 18.78 -12.80 -8.39
N CYS A 398 19.50 -11.68 -8.17
CA CYS A 398 20.93 -11.68 -7.84
C CYS A 398 21.23 -12.46 -6.55
N ARG A 399 20.40 -12.28 -5.52
CA ARG A 399 20.59 -12.92 -4.21
C ARG A 399 20.44 -14.44 -4.26
N PHE A 400 19.50 -14.91 -5.08
CA PHE A 400 19.16 -16.33 -5.18
C PHE A 400 19.70 -16.97 -6.47
N SER A 401 20.77 -16.41 -7.01
CA SER A 401 21.59 -17.00 -8.08
C SER A 401 22.69 -17.90 -7.49
N ASP A 402 23.03 -18.97 -8.21
CA ASP A 402 24.13 -19.87 -7.85
C ASP A 402 25.50 -19.18 -7.90
N LYS A 403 26.48 -19.72 -7.17
CA LYS A 403 27.83 -19.13 -7.01
C LYS A 403 28.58 -18.92 -8.33
N ASP A 404 28.20 -19.60 -9.40
CA ASP A 404 28.81 -19.45 -10.73
C ASP A 404 28.42 -18.11 -11.41
N ILE A 405 27.55 -17.31 -10.79
CA ILE A 405 26.98 -16.05 -11.33
C ILE A 405 27.61 -14.80 -10.65
N LEU A 406 28.67 -14.98 -9.85
CA LEU A 406 29.36 -13.90 -9.12
C LEU A 406 29.72 -12.70 -10.02
N SER A 407 30.14 -12.95 -11.26
CA SER A 407 30.51 -11.91 -12.23
C SER A 407 29.35 -10.95 -12.58
N LEU A 408 28.12 -11.46 -12.65
CA LEU A 408 26.91 -10.67 -12.93
C LEU A 408 26.44 -9.92 -11.69
N THR A 409 26.55 -10.53 -10.51
CA THR A 409 26.16 -9.88 -9.25
C THR A 409 27.13 -8.76 -8.81
N GLU A 410 28.40 -8.84 -9.21
CA GLU A 410 29.41 -7.81 -8.94
C GLU A 410 29.48 -6.72 -10.01
N HIS A 411 28.61 -6.79 -11.03
CA HIS A 411 28.56 -5.83 -12.11
C HIS A 411 28.28 -4.41 -11.59
N MET A 412 28.94 -3.41 -12.17
CA MET A 412 28.85 -2.01 -11.72
C MET A 412 27.42 -1.45 -11.77
N ALA A 413 26.60 -1.94 -12.72
CA ALA A 413 25.18 -1.59 -12.85
C ALA A 413 24.26 -2.23 -11.78
N ILE A 414 24.69 -3.32 -11.13
CA ILE A 414 23.91 -4.06 -10.12
C ILE A 414 24.29 -3.65 -8.69
N LYS A 415 25.57 -3.30 -8.46
CA LYS A 415 26.08 -2.84 -7.15
C LYS A 415 25.21 -1.76 -6.47
N PRO A 416 24.74 -0.71 -7.17
CA PRO A 416 23.85 0.28 -6.58
C PRO A 416 22.54 -0.30 -6.07
N LEU A 417 21.90 -1.20 -6.83
CA LEU A 417 20.67 -1.88 -6.40
C LEU A 417 20.91 -2.71 -5.12
N MET A 418 21.98 -3.49 -5.08
CA MET A 418 22.31 -4.32 -3.92
C MET A 418 22.62 -3.47 -2.67
N LYS A 419 23.27 -2.31 -2.85
CA LYS A 419 23.50 -1.35 -1.78
C LYS A 419 22.20 -0.69 -1.28
N CYS A 420 21.32 -0.28 -2.19
CA CYS A 420 20.01 0.25 -1.82
C CYS A 420 19.19 -0.79 -1.08
N ALA A 421 19.18 -2.03 -1.57
CA ALA A 421 18.55 -3.15 -0.91
C ALA A 421 19.11 -3.36 0.50
N SER A 422 20.42 -3.36 0.69
CA SER A 422 21.02 -3.61 2.01
C SER A 422 20.82 -2.49 3.02
N CYS A 423 20.44 -1.29 2.57
CA CYS A 423 20.18 -0.12 3.41
C CYS A 423 18.70 0.29 3.50
N TYR A 424 17.77 -0.43 2.85
CA TYR A 424 16.34 -0.11 2.84
C TYR A 424 15.65 -0.21 4.20
N GLN A 425 15.33 0.92 4.83
CA GLN A 425 14.46 0.93 6.01
C GLN A 425 13.01 1.14 5.60
N SER A 426 12.08 0.54 6.35
CA SER A 426 10.65 0.78 6.12
C SER A 426 10.36 2.29 6.14
N ARG A 427 9.63 2.77 5.13
CA ARG A 427 9.22 4.17 4.94
C ARG A 427 7.75 4.37 5.34
N PHE A 428 6.94 3.33 5.24
CA PHE A 428 5.48 3.41 5.39
C PHE A 428 4.98 2.90 6.75
N HIS A 429 5.80 2.19 7.53
CA HIS A 429 5.43 1.75 8.87
C HIS A 429 5.17 2.95 9.82
N PRO A 430 4.21 2.86 10.77
CA PRO A 430 3.90 3.95 11.71
C PRO A 430 5.11 4.53 12.48
N ILE A 431 6.10 3.70 12.83
CA ILE A 431 7.35 4.15 13.47
C ILE A 431 8.13 5.08 12.54
N SER A 432 8.28 4.69 11.27
CA SER A 432 9.01 5.47 10.26
C SER A 432 8.27 6.75 9.91
N ARG A 433 6.94 6.69 9.81
CA ARG A 433 6.08 7.87 9.66
C ARG A 433 6.25 8.85 10.81
N LEU A 434 6.32 8.36 12.05
CA LEU A 434 6.55 9.22 13.21
C LEU A 434 7.91 9.92 13.14
N LYS A 435 8.99 9.22 12.77
CA LYS A 435 10.31 9.85 12.58
C LYS A 435 10.24 10.99 11.57
N LYS A 436 9.59 10.76 10.42
CA LYS A 436 9.40 11.79 9.40
C LYS A 436 8.60 12.98 9.93
N GLN A 437 7.47 12.73 10.60
CA GLN A 437 6.64 13.77 11.22
C GLN A 437 7.42 14.64 12.22
N VAL A 438 8.26 14.00 13.05
CA VAL A 438 9.11 14.72 14.01
C VAL A 438 10.11 15.64 13.29
N LEU A 439 10.79 15.15 12.25
CA LEU A 439 11.76 15.94 11.50
C LEU A 439 11.10 17.10 10.73
N GLU A 440 9.93 16.89 10.12
CA GLU A 440 9.17 17.95 9.46
C GLU A 440 8.66 19.01 10.45
N CYS A 441 8.20 18.57 11.62
CA CYS A 441 7.79 19.47 12.70
C CYS A 441 8.97 20.29 13.21
N MET A 442 10.13 19.67 13.42
CA MET A 442 11.34 20.36 13.85
C MET A 442 11.76 21.44 12.85
N LYS A 443 11.80 21.11 11.55
CA LYS A 443 12.10 22.08 10.48
C LYS A 443 11.14 23.26 10.51
N SER A 444 9.85 23.02 10.71
CA SER A 444 8.85 24.08 10.80
C SER A 444 9.06 24.99 12.01
N ILE A 445 9.39 24.44 13.18
CA ILE A 445 9.65 25.20 14.41
C ILE A 445 10.97 25.98 14.33
N HIS A 446 11.98 25.44 13.63
CA HIS A 446 13.29 26.09 13.46
C HIS A 446 13.21 27.42 12.72
N LEU A 447 12.17 27.63 11.90
CA LEU A 447 11.93 28.89 11.18
C LEU A 447 11.32 29.99 12.06
N TRP A 448 10.91 29.68 13.30
CA TRP A 448 10.24 30.67 14.16
C TRP A 448 11.09 31.90 14.53
N PRO A 449 12.40 31.79 14.80
CA PRO A 449 13.25 32.96 15.04
C PRO A 449 13.36 33.90 13.83
N GLU A 450 13.14 33.38 12.61
CA GLU A 450 13.18 34.13 11.35
C GLU A 450 11.82 34.77 11.01
N LEU A 451 10.78 34.54 11.82
CA LEU A 451 9.47 35.13 11.59
C LEU A 451 9.56 36.66 11.64
N PRO A 452 8.76 37.34 10.80
CA PRO A 452 8.83 38.80 10.72
C PRO A 452 8.42 39.42 12.06
N THR A 453 9.30 40.25 12.60
CA THR A 453 9.15 40.91 13.90
C THR A 453 8.94 42.42 13.73
N VAL A 454 8.24 43.02 14.68
CA VAL A 454 8.02 44.47 14.71
C VAL A 454 9.28 45.15 15.29
N PRO A 455 9.78 46.26 14.70
CA PRO A 455 10.93 46.99 15.23
C PRO A 455 10.74 47.40 16.70
N GLU A 456 11.78 47.23 17.52
CA GLU A 456 11.75 47.46 18.97
C GLU A 456 11.29 48.88 19.36
N GLU A 457 11.59 49.88 18.52
CA GLU A 457 11.16 51.27 18.65
C GLU A 457 9.62 51.43 18.65
N GLN A 458 8.90 50.57 17.94
CA GLN A 458 7.43 50.59 17.89
C GLN A 458 6.79 49.76 19.01
N VAL A 459 7.55 48.83 19.58
CA VAL A 459 7.13 47.97 20.70
C VAL A 459 7.18 48.76 22.02
N SER A 460 8.23 49.55 22.23
CA SER A 460 8.43 50.37 23.44
C SER A 460 7.38 51.48 23.62
N MET A 461 6.68 51.87 22.56
CA MET A 461 5.56 52.83 22.62
C MET A 461 4.27 52.24 23.22
N ILE A 462 4.17 50.92 23.40
CA ILE A 462 2.98 50.23 23.90
C ILE A 462 3.21 49.87 25.39
N LYS A 463 2.63 50.65 26.30
CA LYS A 463 2.69 50.42 27.77
C LYS A 463 1.97 49.12 28.17
N GLY A 464 2.55 48.34 29.09
CA GLY A 464 1.90 47.17 29.71
C GLY A 464 2.42 45.79 29.27
N LEU A 465 3.66 45.71 28.80
CA LEU A 465 4.40 44.45 28.58
C LEU A 465 5.45 44.29 29.70
N GLU A 466 4.99 44.18 30.94
CA GLU A 466 5.84 43.80 32.08
C GLU A 466 5.67 42.30 32.35
N GLY A 467 6.78 41.55 32.46
CA GLY A 467 6.79 40.16 32.94
C GLY A 467 7.72 39.22 32.17
N ASN A 468 9.04 39.29 32.42
CA ASN A 468 10.01 38.28 31.95
C ASN A 468 10.26 37.16 32.99
N ASP A 469 9.79 37.31 34.24
CA ASP A 469 10.14 36.40 35.34
C ASP A 469 9.48 35.01 35.22
N GLU A 470 8.23 34.93 34.78
CA GLU A 470 7.55 33.65 34.52
C GLU A 470 8.18 32.91 33.34
N ALA A 471 8.57 33.63 32.28
CA ALA A 471 9.26 33.05 31.13
C ALA A 471 10.65 32.50 31.52
N ASN A 472 11.40 33.23 32.34
CA ASN A 472 12.69 32.78 32.87
C ASN A 472 12.54 31.50 33.72
N THR A 473 11.48 31.41 34.53
CA THR A 473 11.18 30.22 35.34
C THR A 473 10.90 28.99 34.47
N LEU A 474 10.16 29.15 33.38
CA LEU A 474 9.88 28.06 32.43
C LEU A 474 11.14 27.61 31.70
N ILE A 475 12.00 28.55 31.28
CA ILE A 475 13.27 28.25 30.63
C ILE A 475 14.17 27.42 31.57
N LEU A 476 14.25 27.79 32.86
CA LEU A 476 14.99 27.01 33.85
C LEU A 476 14.44 25.59 34.01
N MET A 477 13.11 25.42 34.01
CA MET A 477 12.48 24.10 34.10
C MET A 477 12.76 23.24 32.87
N ILE A 478 12.77 23.83 31.67
CA ILE A 478 13.15 23.13 30.43
C ILE A 478 14.61 22.68 30.50
N SER A 479 15.52 23.55 30.92
CA SER A 479 16.94 23.21 31.09
C SER A 479 17.12 22.08 32.11
N GLU A 480 16.41 22.11 33.24
CA GLU A 480 16.43 21.03 34.25
C GLU A 480 15.99 19.69 33.65
N ILE A 481 14.88 19.69 32.89
CA ILE A 481 14.39 18.47 32.22
C ILE A 481 15.43 17.96 31.21
N ILE A 482 16.00 18.84 30.40
CA ILE A 482 17.01 18.46 29.40
C ILE A 482 18.24 17.84 30.08
N SER A 483 18.72 18.41 31.18
CA SER A 483 19.83 17.82 31.95
C SER A 483 19.51 16.41 32.46
N GLN A 484 18.26 16.15 32.87
CA GLN A 484 17.83 14.79 33.24
C GLN A 484 17.78 13.84 32.04
N LEU A 485 17.59 14.35 30.82
CA LEU A 485 17.53 13.57 29.58
C LEU A 485 18.91 13.28 28.99
N GLN A 486 19.95 14.08 29.28
CA GLN A 486 21.30 13.92 28.74
C GLN A 486 21.88 12.50 28.93
N GLN A 487 21.54 11.82 30.04
CA GLN A 487 21.97 10.45 30.29
C GLN A 487 21.44 9.40 29.28
N TYR A 488 20.39 9.74 28.52
CA TYR A 488 19.79 8.89 27.50
C TYR A 488 20.22 9.26 26.07
N MET A 489 21.01 10.33 25.92
CA MET A 489 21.47 10.82 24.62
C MET A 489 22.80 10.16 24.19
N PRO A 490 23.07 10.06 22.87
CA PRO A 490 24.36 9.60 22.35
C PRO A 490 25.52 10.47 22.86
N GLN A 491 26.64 9.84 23.22
CA GLN A 491 27.83 10.52 23.76
C GLN A 491 28.43 11.56 22.79
N SER A 492 28.20 11.39 21.48
CA SER A 492 28.60 12.32 20.41
C SER A 492 28.02 13.73 20.58
N CYS A 493 26.90 13.88 21.29
CA CYS A 493 26.17 15.13 21.47
C CYS A 493 26.36 15.78 22.87
N CYS A 494 27.03 15.11 23.81
CA CYS A 494 27.09 15.52 25.23
C CYS A 494 28.33 16.34 25.61
N SER A 495 29.09 16.89 24.64
CA SER A 495 30.40 17.50 24.87
C SER A 495 30.43 19.02 24.96
N SER A 496 29.28 19.69 25.17
CA SER A 496 29.25 21.15 25.33
C SER A 496 28.43 21.55 26.56
N ASP A 497 29.04 22.30 27.48
CA ASP A 497 28.39 23.03 28.58
C ASP A 497 27.49 24.20 28.09
N GLU A 498 27.25 24.31 26.77
CA GLU A 498 26.38 25.35 26.22
C GLU A 498 24.89 24.99 26.37
N PRO A 499 24.03 25.99 26.67
CA PRO A 499 22.59 25.80 26.72
C PRO A 499 22.10 25.23 25.39
N VAL A 500 21.21 24.23 25.45
CA VAL A 500 20.67 23.54 24.27
C VAL A 500 20.01 24.56 23.32
N HIS A 501 20.77 24.95 22.30
CA HIS A 501 20.32 25.79 21.20
C HIS A 501 19.47 24.96 20.22
N SER A 502 18.59 25.64 19.46
CA SER A 502 17.71 25.01 18.47
C SER A 502 18.45 24.14 17.44
N VAL A 503 19.68 24.53 17.09
CA VAL A 503 20.56 23.81 16.14
C VAL A 503 21.09 22.49 16.73
N LEU A 504 21.45 22.46 18.01
CA LEU A 504 21.91 21.25 18.68
C LEU A 504 20.77 20.23 18.81
N THR A 505 19.56 20.70 19.09
CA THR A 505 18.36 19.84 19.17
C THR A 505 18.02 19.22 17.81
N GLU A 506 18.18 19.98 16.72
CA GLU A 506 17.92 19.46 15.37
C GLU A 506 18.90 18.34 15.01
N ARG A 507 20.20 18.55 15.25
CA ARG A 507 21.23 17.53 15.01
C ARG A 507 20.98 16.27 15.82
N LEU A 508 20.63 16.43 17.10
CA LEU A 508 20.30 15.32 17.98
C LEU A 508 19.08 14.54 17.47
N LEU A 509 18.00 15.23 17.08
CA LEU A 509 16.81 14.58 16.52
C LEU A 509 17.13 13.82 15.24
N MET A 510 17.97 14.37 14.36
CA MET A 510 18.42 13.68 13.14
C MET A 510 19.20 12.39 13.47
N GLU A 511 20.13 12.44 14.41
CA GLU A 511 20.92 11.27 14.84
C GLU A 511 20.04 10.19 15.49
N LEU A 512 19.14 10.59 16.40
CA LEU A 512 18.19 9.70 17.06
C LEU A 512 17.18 9.09 16.07
N CYS A 513 16.67 9.87 15.11
CA CYS A 513 15.78 9.35 14.07
C CYS A 513 16.52 8.40 13.09
N ALA A 514 17.84 8.52 12.94
CA ALA A 514 18.62 7.60 12.12
C ALA A 514 18.79 6.20 12.77
N THR A 515 18.61 6.08 14.09
CA THR A 515 18.69 4.80 14.80
C THR A 515 17.71 3.78 14.24
N ARG A 516 18.17 2.58 13.87
CA ARG A 516 17.31 1.53 13.34
C ARG A 516 16.38 0.99 14.43
N ILE A 517 15.09 0.91 14.12
CA ILE A 517 14.07 0.34 15.02
C ILE A 517 13.39 -0.81 14.28
N CYS A 518 13.20 -1.94 14.96
CA CYS A 518 12.49 -3.07 14.37
C CYS A 518 11.02 -2.70 14.09
N THR A 519 10.61 -2.74 12.83
CA THR A 519 9.24 -2.47 12.37
C THR A 519 8.43 -3.75 12.17
N LEU A 520 9.10 -4.90 12.21
CA LEU A 520 8.55 -6.16 11.74
C LEU A 520 7.88 -6.87 12.91
N TYR A 521 6.64 -7.29 12.70
CA TYR A 521 5.80 -7.93 13.71
C TYR A 521 5.67 -7.10 15.00
N SER A 522 5.63 -5.76 14.88
CA SER A 522 5.51 -4.86 16.01
C SER A 522 4.27 -5.21 16.87
N PRO A 523 4.46 -5.50 18.18
CA PRO A 523 3.35 -5.88 19.05
C PRO A 523 2.29 -4.78 19.17
N ARG A 524 1.04 -5.16 19.46
CA ARG A 524 -0.07 -4.21 19.64
C ARG A 524 0.24 -3.08 20.66
N PRO A 525 0.87 -3.34 21.82
CA PRO A 525 1.24 -2.26 22.75
C PRO A 525 2.19 -1.22 22.15
N VAL A 526 3.11 -1.64 21.27
CA VAL A 526 4.02 -0.75 20.54
C VAL A 526 3.22 0.14 19.58
N LEU A 527 2.34 -0.45 18.78
CA LEU A 527 1.51 0.30 17.83
C LEU A 527 0.57 1.28 18.53
N GLU A 528 0.00 0.93 19.69
CA GLU A 528 -0.83 1.84 20.49
C GLU A 528 -0.05 3.06 20.98
N VAL A 529 1.17 2.85 21.49
CA VAL A 529 2.05 3.96 21.92
C VAL A 529 2.42 4.84 20.74
N VAL A 530 2.86 4.24 19.62
CA VAL A 530 3.23 4.98 18.40
C VAL A 530 2.05 5.79 17.88
N ALA A 531 0.83 5.26 17.92
CA ALA A 531 -0.37 5.99 17.51
C ALA A 531 -0.61 7.24 18.36
N VAL A 532 -0.40 7.18 19.67
CA VAL A 532 -0.50 8.36 20.56
C VAL A 532 0.62 9.36 20.26
N LEU A 533 1.87 8.90 20.13
CA LEU A 533 3.02 9.75 19.82
C LEU A 533 2.86 10.49 18.47
N ARG A 534 2.33 9.81 17.44
CA ARG A 534 1.98 10.41 16.13
C ARG A 534 0.94 11.52 16.25
N LYS A 535 -0.10 11.30 17.06
CA LYS A 535 -1.09 12.35 17.33
C LYS A 535 -0.44 13.56 17.99
N ILE A 536 0.41 13.35 19.01
CA ILE A 536 1.13 14.46 19.68
C ILE A 536 1.97 15.24 18.65
N SER A 537 2.78 14.55 17.84
CA SER A 537 3.61 15.18 16.80
C SER A 537 2.79 15.96 15.78
N THR A 538 1.65 15.42 15.36
CA THR A 538 0.72 16.08 14.43
C THR A 538 0.16 17.37 15.02
N GLN A 539 -0.26 17.36 16.28
CA GLN A 539 -0.74 18.56 16.97
C GLN A 539 0.38 19.60 17.12
N CYS A 540 1.61 19.19 17.46
CA CYS A 540 2.76 20.11 17.49
C CYS A 540 3.01 20.78 16.13
N HIS A 541 2.95 20.01 15.03
CA HIS A 541 3.12 20.55 13.70
C HIS A 541 2.00 21.54 13.33
N GLN A 542 0.75 21.23 13.70
CA GLN A 542 -0.38 22.12 13.49
C GLN A 542 -0.25 23.44 14.27
N VAL A 543 0.25 23.41 15.51
CA VAL A 543 0.59 24.64 16.27
C VAL A 543 1.62 25.46 15.50
N SER A 544 2.66 24.82 14.97
CA SER A 544 3.68 25.51 14.16
C SER A 544 3.12 26.17 12.91
N GLN A 545 2.25 25.48 12.16
CA GLN A 545 1.58 26.06 11.01
C GLN A 545 0.70 27.25 11.38
N GLN A 546 -0.07 27.15 12.47
CA GLN A 546 -0.92 28.23 12.95
C GLN A 546 -0.11 29.47 13.39
N VAL A 547 0.99 29.25 14.11
CA VAL A 547 1.91 30.30 14.56
C VAL A 547 2.52 31.03 13.37
N THR A 548 3.10 30.28 12.42
CA THR A 548 3.73 30.86 11.22
C THR A 548 2.73 31.65 10.38
N ALA A 549 1.55 31.08 10.11
CA ALA A 549 0.51 31.76 9.35
C ALA A 549 -0.02 33.02 10.07
N SER A 550 -0.24 32.93 11.39
CA SER A 550 -0.69 34.06 12.20
C SER A 550 0.35 35.15 12.28
N ALA A 551 1.63 34.81 12.46
CA ALA A 551 2.73 35.76 12.50
C ALA A 551 2.85 36.53 11.18
N ALA A 552 2.85 35.83 10.05
CA ALA A 552 2.91 36.45 8.72
C ALA A 552 1.72 37.38 8.48
N LEU A 553 0.49 36.90 8.71
CA LEU A 553 -0.73 37.70 8.50
C LEU A 553 -0.75 38.95 9.38
N ARG A 554 -0.45 38.80 10.67
CA ARG A 554 -0.46 39.93 11.62
C ARG A 554 0.63 40.93 11.31
N TYR A 555 1.81 40.48 10.90
CA TYR A 555 2.88 41.37 10.44
C TYR A 555 2.44 42.21 9.23
N THR A 556 1.87 41.59 8.19
CA THR A 556 1.36 42.31 7.02
C THR A 556 0.29 43.33 7.41
N GLN A 557 -0.63 42.97 8.31
CA GLN A 557 -1.65 43.89 8.81
C GLN A 557 -1.05 45.04 9.64
N TRP A 558 0.03 44.79 10.38
CA TRP A 558 0.79 45.81 11.11
C TRP A 558 1.41 46.83 10.16
N VAL A 559 2.16 46.36 9.16
CA VAL A 559 2.83 47.20 8.15
C VAL A 559 1.82 48.05 7.38
N ASN A 560 0.69 47.45 6.99
CA ASN A 560 -0.40 48.15 6.29
C ASN A 560 -1.23 49.05 7.21
N LYS A 561 -0.88 49.19 8.50
CA LYS A 561 -1.58 49.98 9.52
C LYS A 561 -3.07 49.62 9.69
N THR A 562 -3.44 48.38 9.36
CA THR A 562 -4.83 47.88 9.45
C THR A 562 -5.16 47.23 10.80
N LEU A 563 -4.16 46.93 11.63
CA LEU A 563 -4.37 46.40 12.98
C LEU A 563 -4.90 47.48 13.95
N ARG A 564 -6.00 47.15 14.64
CA ARG A 564 -6.52 47.93 15.78
C ARG A 564 -5.62 47.76 17.01
N SER A 565 -5.62 48.73 17.93
CA SER A 565 -4.73 48.75 19.11
C SER A 565 -4.77 47.46 19.95
N ARG A 566 -5.96 46.89 20.20
CA ARG A 566 -6.09 45.61 20.93
C ARG A 566 -5.45 44.44 20.18
N GLN A 567 -5.54 44.43 18.85
CA GLN A 567 -4.95 43.38 18.01
C GLN A 567 -3.43 43.52 17.94
N ARG A 568 -2.90 44.75 17.97
CA ARG A 568 -1.46 45.03 18.10
C ARG A 568 -0.90 44.49 19.39
N TYR A 569 -1.57 44.75 20.51
CA TYR A 569 -1.17 44.23 21.82
C TYR A 569 -1.19 42.69 21.87
N ASN A 570 -2.25 42.05 21.35
CA ASN A 570 -2.31 40.59 21.26
C ASN A 570 -1.23 39.99 20.36
N TYR A 571 -0.86 40.68 19.28
CA TYR A 571 0.22 40.22 18.40
C TYR A 571 1.59 40.28 19.10
N LEU A 572 1.86 41.33 19.88
CA LEU A 572 3.08 41.40 20.69
C LEU A 572 3.12 40.31 21.78
N ARG A 573 1.97 40.01 22.41
CA ARG A 573 1.86 38.88 23.34
C ARG A 573 2.20 37.56 22.65
N MET A 574 1.64 37.31 21.46
CA MET A 574 2.00 36.14 20.65
C MET A 574 3.51 36.06 20.39
N LEU A 575 4.14 37.17 19.93
CA LEU A 575 5.58 37.21 19.64
C LEU A 575 6.45 36.92 20.88
N ASN A 576 6.01 37.36 22.06
CA ASN A 576 6.68 36.96 23.30
C ASN A 576 6.40 35.49 23.61
N SER A 577 5.19 35.01 23.34
CA SER A 577 4.84 33.65 23.67
C SER A 577 5.55 32.58 22.84
N ILE A 578 5.78 32.86 21.57
CA ILE A 578 6.49 31.92 20.69
C ILE A 578 7.95 31.69 21.12
N LYS A 579 8.58 32.67 21.80
CA LYS A 579 9.98 32.55 22.29
C LYS A 579 10.13 31.42 23.32
N PHE A 580 9.13 31.20 24.17
CA PHE A 580 9.14 30.08 25.11
C PHE A 580 8.52 28.82 24.52
N LEU A 581 7.49 28.95 23.67
CA LEU A 581 6.75 27.81 23.16
C LEU A 581 7.61 26.98 22.20
N SER A 582 8.51 27.62 21.45
CA SER A 582 9.45 26.92 20.55
C SER A 582 10.33 25.90 21.31
N PRO A 583 11.08 26.28 22.36
CA PRO A 583 11.82 25.32 23.21
C PRO A 583 10.96 24.20 23.80
N VAL A 584 9.72 24.49 24.20
CA VAL A 584 8.80 23.46 24.74
C VAL A 584 8.39 22.45 23.69
N LEU A 585 8.04 22.90 22.48
CA LEU A 585 7.70 22.00 21.39
C LEU A 585 8.91 21.17 20.97
N GLN A 586 10.11 21.76 20.94
CA GLN A 586 11.37 21.04 20.71
C GLN A 586 11.63 19.96 21.77
N LEU A 587 11.42 20.27 23.05
CA LEU A 587 11.50 19.29 24.14
C LEU A 587 10.50 18.14 23.94
N ILE A 588 9.26 18.43 23.54
CA ILE A 588 8.25 17.40 23.26
C ILE A 588 8.70 16.51 22.09
N LEU A 589 9.24 17.07 21.01
CA LEU A 589 9.77 16.30 19.88
C LEU A 589 10.95 15.41 20.30
N LEU A 590 11.84 15.92 21.15
CA LEU A 590 12.93 15.15 21.73
C LEU A 590 12.41 13.98 22.57
N LEU A 591 11.46 14.23 23.47
CA LEU A 591 10.81 13.18 24.27
C LEU A 591 10.16 12.12 23.40
N ILE A 592 9.40 12.51 22.36
CA ILE A 592 8.81 11.57 21.40
C ILE A 592 9.89 10.67 20.79
N THR A 593 11.04 11.23 20.42
CA THR A 593 12.09 10.50 19.71
C THR A 593 12.82 9.53 20.62
N LEU A 594 13.15 9.96 21.85
CA LEU A 594 13.76 9.10 22.86
C LEU A 594 12.84 7.94 23.27
N GLU A 595 11.54 8.22 23.45
CA GLU A 595 10.53 7.19 23.72
C GLU A 595 10.39 6.22 22.53
N LEU A 596 10.45 6.73 21.29
CA LEU A 596 10.35 5.92 20.09
C LEU A 596 11.50 4.92 19.95
N ILE A 597 12.73 5.34 20.21
CA ILE A 597 13.91 4.44 20.14
C ILE A 597 13.76 3.26 21.09
N SER A 598 13.22 3.52 22.28
CA SER A 598 13.01 2.49 23.31
C SER A 598 11.61 1.87 23.27
N VAL A 599 10.82 2.07 22.19
CA VAL A 599 9.38 1.75 22.19
C VAL A 599 9.09 0.28 22.50
N HIS A 600 9.97 -0.64 22.09
CA HIS A 600 9.81 -2.08 22.32
C HIS A 600 9.91 -2.46 23.81
N SER A 601 10.52 -1.62 24.64
CA SER A 601 10.57 -1.81 26.10
C SER A 601 9.19 -1.75 26.74
N VAL A 602 8.17 -1.22 26.04
CA VAL A 602 6.79 -1.22 26.52
C VAL A 602 6.28 -2.63 26.79
N CYS A 603 6.74 -3.62 26.03
CA CYS A 603 6.36 -5.02 26.20
C CYS A 603 6.86 -5.63 27.51
N LYS A 604 7.82 -4.98 28.19
CA LYS A 604 8.37 -5.42 29.48
C LYS A 604 7.64 -4.79 30.67
N LYS A 605 6.76 -3.80 30.45
CA LYS A 605 6.00 -3.16 31.55
C LYS A 605 4.89 -4.08 32.04
N ASN A 606 4.67 -4.08 33.35
CA ASN A 606 3.47 -4.70 33.92
C ASN A 606 2.22 -3.87 33.51
N PRO A 607 1.00 -4.46 33.60
CA PRO A 607 -0.22 -3.78 33.17
C PRO A 607 -0.48 -2.43 33.86
N PHE A 608 -0.10 -2.29 35.13
CA PHE A 608 -0.30 -1.06 35.90
C PHE A 608 0.61 0.07 35.39
N ASP A 609 1.91 -0.19 35.26
CA ASP A 609 2.89 0.77 34.75
C ASP A 609 2.60 1.14 33.29
N TYR A 610 2.15 0.18 32.48
CA TYR A 610 1.70 0.42 31.11
C TYR A 610 0.51 1.39 31.06
N GLN A 611 -0.50 1.20 31.91
CA GLN A 611 -1.65 2.11 31.98
C GLN A 611 -1.25 3.50 32.48
N GLN A 612 -0.35 3.59 33.47
CA GLN A 612 0.13 4.89 33.94
C GLN A 612 0.90 5.63 32.84
N TYR A 613 1.76 4.92 32.12
CA TYR A 613 2.51 5.46 30.99
C TYR A 613 1.58 5.97 29.88
N LEU A 614 0.57 5.18 29.48
CA LEU A 614 -0.42 5.64 28.49
C LEU A 614 -1.24 6.84 28.97
N LYS A 615 -1.62 6.89 30.25
CA LYS A 615 -2.30 8.06 30.83
C LYS A 615 -1.43 9.31 30.75
N PHE A 616 -0.13 9.17 31.00
CA PHE A 616 0.82 10.26 30.84
C PHE A 616 0.87 10.74 29.38
N LEU A 617 1.08 9.85 28.40
CA LEU A 617 1.11 10.22 26.98
C LEU A 617 -0.20 10.90 26.54
N LYS A 618 -1.35 10.39 26.98
CA LYS A 618 -2.66 11.02 26.73
C LYS A 618 -2.78 12.40 27.36
N SER A 619 -2.13 12.66 28.48
CA SER A 619 -2.10 14.00 29.08
C SER A 619 -1.24 14.98 28.29
N VAL A 620 -0.14 14.52 27.69
CA VAL A 620 0.67 15.32 26.74
C VAL A 620 -0.10 15.57 25.45
N LEU A 621 -0.85 14.57 24.95
CA LEU A 621 -1.75 14.74 23.81
C LEU A 621 -2.84 15.78 24.09
N GLN A 622 -3.52 15.68 25.23
CA GLN A 622 -4.53 16.66 25.62
C GLN A 622 -3.94 18.08 25.71
N TYR A 623 -2.69 18.20 26.19
CA TYR A 623 -1.97 19.46 26.21
C TYR A 623 -1.79 20.02 24.78
N THR A 624 -1.30 19.22 23.83
CA THR A 624 -1.06 19.69 22.46
C THR A 624 -2.36 19.98 21.69
N GLU A 625 -3.43 19.22 21.92
CA GLU A 625 -4.77 19.52 21.39
C GLU A 625 -5.32 20.86 21.91
N ASN A 626 -5.11 21.14 23.20
CA ASN A 626 -5.48 22.43 23.79
C ASN A 626 -4.64 23.57 23.23
N LEU A 627 -3.34 23.36 22.99
CA LEU A 627 -2.49 24.34 22.31
C LEU A 627 -3.05 24.69 20.95
N VAL A 628 -3.35 23.71 20.09
CA VAL A 628 -3.95 23.93 18.75
C VAL A 628 -5.22 24.76 18.84
N THR A 629 -6.05 24.52 19.85
CA THR A 629 -7.26 25.30 20.07
C THR A 629 -6.93 26.76 20.45
N TYR A 630 -5.97 26.97 21.34
CA TYR A 630 -5.63 28.28 21.89
C TYR A 630 -4.80 29.15 20.93
N THR A 631 -3.94 28.54 20.12
CA THR A 631 -3.13 29.21 19.09
C THR A 631 -3.90 29.45 17.79
N SER A 632 -5.15 28.97 17.69
CA SER A 632 -6.01 29.24 16.54
C SER A 632 -6.25 30.75 16.37
N PRO A 633 -6.38 31.25 15.12
CA PRO A 633 -6.66 32.66 14.86
C PRO A 633 -7.95 33.19 15.53
N GLU A 634 -8.89 32.28 15.78
CA GLU A 634 -10.21 32.56 16.39
C GLU A 634 -10.13 32.75 17.91
N LYS A 635 -9.40 31.88 18.62
CA LYS A 635 -9.30 31.92 20.08
C LYS A 635 -8.21 32.89 20.55
N ASN A 636 -7.00 32.78 19.99
CA ASN A 636 -5.89 33.70 20.23
C ASN A 636 -5.56 33.88 21.74
N LYS A 637 -5.45 32.77 22.48
CA LYS A 637 -5.34 32.68 23.95
C LYS A 637 -3.92 32.39 24.42
N TRP A 638 -3.05 33.41 24.39
CA TRP A 638 -1.62 33.24 24.68
C TRP A 638 -1.26 33.18 26.17
N ASP A 639 -2.03 33.86 27.03
CA ASP A 639 -1.81 33.82 28.48
C ASP A 639 -2.24 32.46 29.06
N GLU A 640 -3.39 31.93 28.63
CA GLU A 640 -3.82 30.58 29.04
C GLU A 640 -2.92 29.49 28.49
N THR A 641 -2.26 29.73 27.34
CA THR A 641 -1.24 28.84 26.79
C THR A 641 -0.06 28.72 27.75
N MET A 642 0.41 29.83 28.35
CA MET A 642 1.49 29.82 29.33
C MET A 642 1.19 28.98 30.57
N GLU A 643 0.01 29.18 31.15
CA GLU A 643 -0.41 28.44 32.34
C GLU A 643 -0.51 26.94 32.07
N LEU A 644 -1.04 26.59 30.88
CA LEU A 644 -1.14 25.22 30.41
C LEU A 644 0.25 24.59 30.22
N THR A 645 1.20 25.34 29.64
CA THR A 645 2.59 24.92 29.43
C THR A 645 3.31 24.62 30.75
N ASN A 646 3.14 25.47 31.77
CA ASN A 646 3.73 25.21 33.08
C ASN A 646 3.23 23.88 33.68
N LYS A 647 1.92 23.62 33.60
CA LYS A 647 1.31 22.39 34.12
C LYS A 647 1.83 21.13 33.44
N VAL A 648 2.08 21.16 32.13
CA VAL A 648 2.61 19.98 31.41
C VAL A 648 4.09 19.75 31.72
N LEU A 649 4.91 20.80 31.85
CA LEU A 649 6.32 20.66 32.18
C LEU A 649 6.53 20.07 33.58
N ILE A 650 5.72 20.48 34.56
CA ILE A 650 5.72 19.88 35.90
C ILE A 650 5.44 18.37 35.81
N LYS A 651 4.42 17.96 35.04
CA LYS A 651 4.07 16.55 34.85
C LYS A 651 5.18 15.76 34.16
N ILE A 652 5.81 16.34 33.13
CA ILE A 652 6.95 15.72 32.43
C ILE A 652 8.09 15.46 33.42
N ARG A 653 8.46 16.48 34.21
CA ARG A 653 9.50 16.37 35.24
C ARG A 653 9.19 15.29 36.28
N GLU A 654 7.96 15.25 36.78
CA GLU A 654 7.52 14.23 37.76
C GLU A 654 7.63 12.80 37.20
N ILE A 655 7.21 12.58 35.96
CA ILE A 655 7.23 11.26 35.32
C ILE A 655 8.65 10.78 35.01
N ILE A 656 9.53 11.69 34.56
CA ILE A 656 10.96 11.40 34.39
C ILE A 656 11.58 11.01 35.74
N GLY A 657 11.31 11.79 36.80
CA GLY A 657 11.79 11.49 38.16
C GLY A 657 11.32 10.14 38.70
N ARG A 658 10.11 9.69 38.33
CA ARG A 658 9.56 8.37 38.70
C ARG A 658 10.08 7.21 37.84
N LYS A 659 10.91 7.47 36.82
CA LYS A 659 11.43 6.46 35.87
C LYS A 659 10.33 5.64 35.17
N LEU A 660 9.15 6.24 34.95
CA LEU A 660 8.01 5.58 34.30
C LEU A 660 8.07 5.63 32.76
N MET A 661 9.01 6.39 32.20
CA MET A 661 9.32 6.49 30.77
C MET A 661 9.86 5.18 30.18
N LEU A 662 9.97 5.09 28.85
CA LEU A 662 10.57 3.93 28.16
C LEU A 662 12.08 4.08 27.95
N MET A 663 12.60 5.31 27.99
CA MET A 663 13.99 5.63 27.67
C MET A 663 14.99 4.78 28.48
N HIS A 664 15.86 4.08 27.76
CA HIS A 664 17.07 3.44 28.28
C HIS A 664 18.30 4.05 27.60
N LEU A 665 19.51 3.82 28.14
CA LEU A 665 20.75 4.32 27.54
C LEU A 665 20.78 3.96 26.04
N ALA A 666 20.99 4.97 25.20
CA ALA A 666 21.32 4.75 23.79
C ALA A 666 22.72 4.10 23.73
N THR A 667 22.77 2.78 23.56
CA THR A 667 24.02 2.03 23.30
C THR A 667 24.37 2.07 21.83
#